data_AF-A0A8S2TAB1-F1
#
_entry.id   AF-A0A8S2TAB1-F1
#
_cell.length_a   1.000
_cell.length_b   1.000
_cell.length_c   1.000
_cell.angle_alpha   90.00
_cell.angle_beta   90.00
_cell.angle_gamma   90.00
#
_symmetry.space_group_name_H-M   'P 1'
#
loop_
_entity.id
_entity.type
_entity.pdbx_description
1 polymer ?
#
loop_
_entity_poly.entity_id
_entity_poly.type
_entity_poly.pdbx_seq_one_letter_code
_entity_poly.pdbx_strand_id
1 'polypeptide(L)'
;MLILNDSQDSGNDISRNDRTLLAPLSAPNSFRAWLVQMKLHKSVETIQKLQRERKQNRNVNELKAAFSEFYLMLVLLKNYQTLNSNGFRKILAKHDKLYLMTSGDEWWKVHIESAPFQTSNRIDMLMVEVEDLYTNSFESGDRKRAIQRLHVPPLEEKQSHIVTFRVGIFIGMLCLLIPMVFILSNTLQKSQSGKVLAWRPALHLYRSSFLVILHIIFVGINIYGWSHSGVNHVLIFEIDPRNHLTYQRLLEIGTFLMVLWFLSFIAFIVSSYYDARPFAQPLAFVILLVLLLVNPIKIFYYQSRLWFLKNLGRVFLSPYFHVDFTGFWLGDQLISLDLVFFDLQYFICFYMNDVSWTRPTEKHGVFCSDWSQFLLQTIFILLPSWFRFAQCIRRYRDTKAKFPHLANAGKYASTVLVAVTNALRRAAIVEYQSRRAANPFLYLWLISSLISSTYKLIWDFKMDYGLFDKNAGENKYLREQIIYSSKAYYYVAIIENIVFRYIWIINIFLYFDTSAAEYADIVGFSFGVIEIFRRFIWNFFRLENEHLNNCGEFRAVCDISIKKTVTVASGYSTRLERLGTISNLGDERNPKRHHIISTGEQVTTTEKFRKTTIQNAKFNDENISLQNLTTATHSNQENHFSENLESSSDTMSTSNSLVLVNPNYHQTLST
;
A
#
# COMPACT_ATOMS: atom_id res chain seq x y z
N MET A 1 -27.45 16.37 -28.22
CA MET A 1 -27.42 15.60 -29.48
C MET A 1 -25.98 15.25 -29.77
N LEU A 2 -25.65 13.97 -29.58
CA LEU A 2 -24.30 13.43 -29.58
C LEU A 2 -23.80 13.22 -31.02
N ILE A 3 -22.73 13.92 -31.39
CA ILE A 3 -21.86 13.57 -32.51
C ILE A 3 -20.69 12.80 -31.91
N LEU A 4 -20.63 11.50 -32.16
CA LEU A 4 -19.46 10.66 -31.88
C LEU A 4 -18.65 10.57 -33.17
N ASN A 5 -17.51 11.25 -33.17
CA ASN A 5 -16.38 10.98 -34.06
C ASN A 5 -15.53 9.90 -33.39
N ASP A 6 -15.31 8.78 -34.06
CA ASP A 6 -14.22 7.85 -33.73
C ASP A 6 -13.50 7.43 -35.01
N SER A 7 -12.24 7.86 -35.07
CA SER A 7 -11.04 7.16 -35.57
C SER A 7 -11.13 6.35 -36.87
N GLN A 8 -10.53 6.91 -37.93
CA GLN A 8 -9.78 6.14 -38.92
C GLN A 8 -8.29 6.31 -38.65
N ASP A 9 -7.61 5.21 -38.39
CA ASP A 9 -6.20 5.08 -38.72
C ASP A 9 -5.87 3.61 -38.98
N SER A 10 -5.29 3.36 -40.17
CA SER A 10 -4.34 2.30 -40.55
C SER A 10 -4.58 1.86 -41.99
N GLY A 11 -3.83 2.50 -42.89
CA GLY A 11 -3.38 1.85 -44.11
C GLY A 11 -2.27 0.85 -43.80
N ASN A 12 -2.23 -0.23 -44.57
CA ASN A 12 -0.99 -0.78 -45.10
C ASN A 12 -1.30 -1.73 -46.27
N ASP A 13 -0.89 -1.27 -47.45
CA ASP A 13 -0.18 -1.97 -48.52
C ASP A 13 -0.48 -3.46 -48.78
N ILE A 14 -1.13 -3.71 -49.93
CA ILE A 14 -0.71 -4.81 -50.81
C ILE A 14 -0.59 -4.28 -52.25
N SER A 15 0.60 -4.52 -52.78
CA SER A 15 1.16 -4.19 -54.08
C SER A 15 0.25 -4.44 -55.28
N ARG A 16 0.15 -3.41 -56.13
CA ARG A 16 -0.22 -3.51 -57.55
C ARG A 16 0.92 -4.18 -58.33
N ASN A 17 0.66 -5.33 -58.90
CA ASN A 17 1.18 -5.73 -60.21
C ASN A 17 0.19 -6.72 -60.81
N ASP A 18 -0.61 -6.24 -61.78
CA ASP A 18 -0.76 -6.92 -63.06
C ASP A 18 -1.53 -6.01 -64.00
N ARG A 19 -0.79 -5.47 -64.96
CA ARG A 19 -1.34 -4.89 -66.19
C ARG A 19 -1.63 -6.06 -67.13
N THR A 20 -2.90 -6.35 -67.37
CA THR A 20 -3.31 -7.09 -68.56
C THR A 20 -4.62 -6.54 -69.12
N LEU A 21 -4.50 -6.13 -70.38
CA LEU A 21 -5.49 -6.14 -71.46
C LEU A 21 -6.57 -5.03 -71.50
N LEU A 22 -6.31 -4.14 -72.44
CA LEU A 22 -7.24 -3.23 -73.11
C LEU A 22 -8.37 -3.98 -73.84
N ALA A 23 -9.59 -3.47 -73.61
CA ALA A 23 -10.68 -3.30 -74.58
C ALA A 23 -11.57 -4.54 -74.93
N PRO A 24 -12.76 -4.34 -75.53
CA PRO A 24 -13.97 -3.99 -74.77
C PRO A 24 -15.19 -4.82 -75.20
N LEU A 25 -16.02 -5.28 -74.25
CA LEU A 25 -17.41 -5.65 -74.57
C LEU A 25 -18.36 -5.00 -73.56
N SER A 26 -19.19 -4.15 -74.11
CA SER A 26 -20.23 -3.33 -73.51
C SER A 26 -21.20 -4.15 -72.64
N ALA A 27 -21.05 -4.04 -71.32
CA ALA A 27 -22.20 -4.18 -70.44
C ALA A 27 -22.77 -2.78 -70.19
N PRO A 28 -24.08 -2.53 -70.37
CA PRO A 28 -24.66 -1.22 -70.14
C PRO A 28 -24.34 -0.76 -68.71
N ASN A 29 -24.06 0.54 -68.54
CA ASN A 29 -23.70 1.13 -67.24
C ASN A 29 -24.68 0.75 -66.11
N SER A 30 -25.92 0.38 -66.44
CA SER A 30 -26.93 -0.18 -65.55
C SER A 30 -26.55 -1.53 -64.92
N PHE A 31 -25.90 -2.45 -65.65
CA PHE A 31 -25.54 -3.78 -65.12
C PHE A 31 -24.35 -3.73 -64.16
N ARG A 32 -23.35 -2.89 -64.46
CA ARG A 32 -22.24 -2.62 -63.52
C ARG A 32 -22.74 -1.89 -62.28
N ALA A 33 -23.63 -0.91 -62.43
CA ALA A 33 -24.27 -0.24 -61.29
C ALA A 33 -25.11 -1.21 -60.45
N TRP A 34 -25.85 -2.13 -61.09
CA TRP A 34 -26.64 -3.16 -60.43
C TRP A 34 -25.75 -4.17 -59.66
N LEU A 35 -24.64 -4.63 -60.24
CA LEU A 35 -23.69 -5.50 -59.54
C LEU A 35 -23.02 -4.81 -58.34
N VAL A 36 -22.70 -3.52 -58.47
CA VAL A 36 -22.15 -2.72 -57.36
C VAL A 36 -23.21 -2.54 -56.26
N GLN A 37 -24.45 -2.22 -56.61
CA GLN A 37 -25.58 -2.15 -55.67
C GLN A 37 -25.82 -3.48 -54.95
N MET A 38 -25.80 -4.61 -55.66
CA MET A 38 -26.00 -5.93 -55.08
C MET A 38 -24.85 -6.33 -54.14
N LYS A 39 -23.60 -6.00 -54.49
CA LYS A 39 -22.45 -6.18 -53.60
C LYS A 39 -22.57 -5.29 -52.35
N LEU A 40 -22.95 -4.03 -52.52
CA LEU A 40 -23.16 -3.08 -51.41
C LEU A 40 -24.26 -3.55 -50.47
N HIS A 41 -25.38 -4.06 -51.00
CA HIS A 41 -26.49 -4.59 -50.20
C HIS A 41 -26.07 -5.81 -49.37
N LYS A 42 -25.34 -6.76 -49.97
CA LYS A 42 -24.78 -7.92 -49.24
C LYS A 42 -23.77 -7.48 -48.16
N SER A 43 -22.96 -6.47 -48.42
CA SER A 43 -22.03 -5.90 -47.44
C SER A 43 -22.76 -5.24 -46.26
N VAL A 44 -23.83 -4.48 -46.53
CA VAL A 44 -24.66 -3.84 -45.50
C VAL A 44 -25.37 -4.88 -44.63
N GLU A 45 -25.94 -5.93 -45.23
CA GLU A 45 -26.54 -7.04 -44.48
C GLU A 45 -25.51 -7.76 -43.59
N THR A 46 -24.30 -7.98 -44.10
CA THR A 46 -23.21 -8.61 -43.34
C THR A 46 -22.80 -7.74 -42.16
N ILE A 47 -22.66 -6.42 -42.35
CA ILE A 47 -22.34 -5.46 -41.29
C ILE A 47 -23.46 -5.42 -40.23
N GLN A 48 -24.73 -5.38 -40.66
CA GLN A 48 -25.87 -5.42 -39.73
C GLN A 48 -25.93 -6.72 -38.94
N LYS A 49 -25.63 -7.87 -39.57
CA LYS A 49 -25.54 -9.17 -38.89
C LYS A 49 -24.42 -9.18 -37.85
N LEU A 50 -23.23 -8.70 -38.20
CA LEU A 50 -22.09 -8.58 -37.28
C LEU A 50 -22.38 -7.62 -36.12
N GLN A 51 -23.10 -6.51 -36.38
CA GLN A 51 -23.55 -5.58 -35.33
C GLN A 51 -24.57 -6.22 -34.38
N ARG A 52 -25.51 -7.01 -34.91
CA ARG A 52 -26.50 -7.76 -34.11
C ARG A 52 -25.81 -8.84 -33.26
N GLU A 53 -24.91 -9.62 -33.84
CA GLU A 53 -24.10 -10.63 -33.13
C GLU A 53 -23.22 -9.99 -32.05
N ARG A 54 -22.58 -8.85 -32.33
CA ARG A 54 -21.82 -8.07 -31.32
C ARG A 54 -22.71 -7.57 -30.18
N LYS A 55 -23.90 -7.04 -30.50
CA LYS A 55 -24.87 -6.57 -29.49
C LYS A 55 -25.41 -7.71 -28.64
N GLN A 56 -25.69 -8.86 -29.26
CA GLN A 56 -26.13 -10.08 -28.58
C GLN A 56 -25.03 -10.63 -27.67
N ASN A 57 -23.79 -10.72 -28.15
CA ASN A 57 -22.65 -11.16 -27.33
C ASN A 57 -22.35 -10.19 -26.17
N ARG A 58 -22.53 -8.88 -26.39
CA ARG A 58 -22.40 -7.88 -25.33
C ARG A 58 -23.49 -8.04 -24.26
N ASN A 59 -24.75 -8.23 -24.66
CA ASN A 59 -25.85 -8.50 -23.73
C ASN A 59 -25.62 -9.80 -22.95
N VAL A 60 -25.10 -10.86 -23.59
CA VAL A 60 -24.78 -12.13 -22.91
C VAL A 60 -23.65 -11.94 -21.91
N ASN A 61 -22.61 -11.17 -22.24
CA ASN A 61 -21.52 -10.88 -21.30
C ASN A 61 -21.98 -10.00 -20.12
N GLU A 62 -22.85 -9.03 -20.36
CA GLU A 62 -23.49 -8.21 -19.32
C GLU A 62 -24.38 -9.08 -18.42
N LEU A 63 -25.16 -10.01 -18.98
CA LEU A 63 -25.94 -10.99 -18.19
C LEU A 63 -25.02 -11.90 -17.37
N LYS A 64 -23.95 -12.44 -17.96
CA LYS A 64 -22.96 -13.25 -17.24
C LYS A 64 -22.38 -12.50 -16.04
N ALA A 65 -22.01 -11.23 -16.22
CA ALA A 65 -21.53 -10.39 -15.14
C ALA A 65 -22.59 -10.15 -14.06
N ALA A 66 -23.84 -9.87 -14.44
CA ALA A 66 -24.96 -9.68 -13.52
C ALA A 66 -25.27 -10.95 -12.70
N PHE A 67 -25.24 -12.13 -13.33
CA PHE A 67 -25.41 -13.41 -12.64
C PHE A 67 -24.26 -13.70 -11.66
N SER A 68 -23.00 -13.42 -12.05
CA SER A 68 -21.86 -13.52 -11.12
C SER A 68 -21.97 -12.54 -9.94
N GLU A 69 -22.46 -11.32 -10.17
CA GLU A 69 -22.73 -10.35 -9.10
C GLU A 69 -23.84 -10.81 -8.16
N PHE A 70 -24.95 -11.28 -8.71
CA PHE A 70 -26.07 -11.78 -7.93
C PHE A 70 -25.66 -13.01 -7.10
N TYR A 71 -24.92 -13.95 -7.69
CA TYR A 71 -24.40 -15.11 -6.96
C TYR A 71 -23.43 -14.70 -5.84
N LEU A 72 -22.55 -13.72 -6.07
CA LEU A 72 -21.71 -13.15 -5.01
C LEU A 72 -22.54 -12.59 -3.86
N MET A 73 -23.61 -11.84 -4.15
CA MET A 73 -24.50 -11.31 -3.11
C MET A 73 -25.15 -12.41 -2.28
N LEU A 74 -25.57 -13.52 -2.91
CA LEU A 74 -26.11 -14.70 -2.21
C LEU A 74 -25.06 -15.33 -1.28
N VAL A 75 -23.82 -15.50 -1.76
CA VAL A 75 -22.71 -16.01 -0.94
C VAL A 75 -22.43 -15.09 0.25
N LEU A 76 -22.39 -13.77 0.02
CA LEU A 76 -22.18 -12.80 1.09
C LEU A 76 -23.31 -12.82 2.12
N LEU A 77 -24.56 -12.97 1.68
CA LEU A 77 -25.73 -13.05 2.56
C LEU A 77 -25.73 -14.35 3.39
N LYS A 78 -25.35 -15.48 2.78
CA LYS A 78 -25.16 -16.75 3.49
C LYS A 78 -24.06 -16.67 4.54
N ASN A 79 -22.94 -16.02 4.18
CA ASN A 79 -21.86 -15.77 5.13
C ASN A 79 -22.34 -14.88 6.27
N TYR A 80 -23.07 -13.79 5.98
CA TYR A 80 -23.67 -12.91 6.98
C TYR A 80 -24.58 -13.70 7.95
N GLN A 81 -25.49 -14.52 7.43
CA GLN A 81 -26.38 -15.38 8.24
C GLN A 81 -25.56 -16.28 9.18
N THR A 82 -24.61 -17.03 8.63
CA THR A 82 -23.79 -17.99 9.38
C THR A 82 -22.93 -17.30 10.44
N LEU A 83 -22.33 -16.16 10.10
CA LEU A 83 -21.39 -15.44 10.95
C LEU A 83 -22.13 -14.75 12.11
N ASN A 84 -23.29 -14.13 11.84
CA ASN A 84 -24.13 -13.55 12.89
C ASN A 84 -24.72 -14.62 13.81
N SER A 85 -25.19 -15.74 13.27
CA SER A 85 -25.66 -16.87 14.08
C SER A 85 -24.61 -17.35 15.09
N ASN A 86 -23.39 -17.59 14.58
CA ASN A 86 -22.25 -17.98 15.40
C ASN A 86 -21.85 -16.86 16.39
N GLY A 87 -21.97 -15.60 15.97
CA GLY A 87 -21.76 -14.43 16.81
C GLY A 87 -22.70 -14.40 18.01
N PHE A 88 -24.01 -14.52 17.77
CA PHE A 88 -25.01 -14.62 18.83
C PHE A 88 -24.75 -15.81 19.76
N ARG A 89 -24.46 -16.99 19.21
CA ARG A 89 -24.16 -18.17 20.02
C ARG A 89 -22.93 -17.97 20.92
N LYS A 90 -21.87 -17.35 20.40
CA LYS A 90 -20.63 -17.08 21.16
C LYS A 90 -20.81 -15.98 22.20
N ILE A 91 -21.51 -14.89 21.89
CA ILE A 91 -21.69 -13.78 22.82
C ILE A 91 -22.62 -14.18 23.98
N LEU A 92 -23.68 -14.94 23.69
CA LEU A 92 -24.59 -15.47 24.70
C LEU A 92 -23.91 -16.53 25.57
N ALA A 93 -23.10 -17.42 24.99
CA ALA A 93 -22.27 -18.34 25.77
C ALA A 93 -21.24 -17.61 26.65
N LYS A 94 -20.69 -16.48 26.18
CA LYS A 94 -19.79 -15.64 26.98
C LYS A 94 -20.53 -14.95 28.13
N HIS A 95 -21.74 -14.43 27.87
CA HIS A 95 -22.62 -13.88 28.91
C HIS A 95 -22.86 -14.91 30.02
N ASP A 96 -23.29 -16.11 29.64
CA ASP A 96 -23.59 -17.21 30.58
C ASP A 96 -22.36 -17.61 31.40
N LYS A 97 -21.19 -17.66 30.76
CA LYS A 97 -19.92 -17.94 31.46
C LYS A 97 -19.50 -16.85 32.44
N LEU A 98 -19.74 -15.57 32.12
CA LEU A 98 -19.32 -14.44 32.96
C LEU A 98 -20.26 -14.22 34.16
N TYR A 99 -21.56 -14.39 33.95
CA TYR A 99 -22.57 -14.17 34.99
C TYR A 99 -23.01 -15.46 35.69
N LEU A 100 -22.47 -16.61 35.28
CA LEU A 100 -22.82 -17.93 35.81
C LEU A 100 -24.33 -18.23 35.74
N MET A 101 -24.95 -17.91 34.59
CA MET A 101 -26.38 -18.10 34.32
C MET A 101 -26.59 -18.94 33.04
N THR A 102 -27.83 -19.38 32.79
CA THR A 102 -28.25 -20.10 31.55
C THR A 102 -29.18 -19.27 30.66
N SER A 103 -29.45 -18.03 31.04
CA SER A 103 -30.44 -17.17 30.39
C SER A 103 -30.05 -16.80 28.96
N GLY A 104 -28.75 -16.80 28.61
CA GLY A 104 -28.26 -16.57 27.26
C GLY A 104 -28.59 -17.73 26.31
N ASP A 105 -28.36 -18.98 26.71
CA ASP A 105 -28.74 -20.16 25.94
C ASP A 105 -30.27 -20.28 25.76
N GLU A 106 -31.03 -20.00 26.82
CA GLU A 106 -32.49 -19.93 26.76
C GLU A 106 -32.96 -18.86 25.77
N TRP A 107 -32.35 -17.67 25.82
CA TRP A 107 -32.66 -16.59 24.89
C TRP A 107 -32.33 -16.95 23.44
N TRP A 108 -31.18 -17.62 23.19
CA TRP A 108 -30.78 -18.09 21.87
C TRP A 108 -31.80 -19.05 21.26
N LYS A 109 -32.26 -20.05 22.03
CA LYS A 109 -33.27 -21.02 21.56
C LYS A 109 -34.59 -20.34 21.20
N VAL A 110 -35.05 -19.41 22.05
CA VAL A 110 -36.32 -18.73 21.84
C VAL A 110 -36.27 -17.75 20.65
N HIS A 111 -35.19 -16.98 20.52
CA HIS A 111 -35.16 -15.82 19.62
C HIS A 111 -34.28 -15.98 18.38
N ILE A 112 -33.22 -16.80 18.42
CA ILE A 112 -32.26 -16.94 17.32
C ILE A 112 -32.48 -18.23 16.54
N GLU A 113 -32.67 -19.35 17.24
CA GLU A 113 -32.88 -20.66 16.58
C GLU A 113 -34.17 -20.66 15.75
N SER A 114 -35.20 -19.98 16.23
CA SER A 114 -36.49 -19.80 15.54
C SER A 114 -36.49 -18.63 14.54
N ALA A 115 -35.44 -17.81 14.51
CA ALA A 115 -35.45 -16.57 13.74
C ALA A 115 -35.56 -16.84 12.22
N PRO A 116 -36.30 -15.99 11.47
CA PRO A 116 -36.43 -16.16 10.01
C PRO A 116 -35.09 -16.13 9.27
N PHE A 117 -34.13 -15.34 9.76
CA PHE A 117 -32.80 -15.26 9.13
C PHE A 117 -31.99 -16.55 9.34
N GLN A 118 -32.27 -17.35 10.37
CA GLN A 118 -31.57 -18.60 10.68
C GLN A 118 -32.22 -19.80 10.00
N THR A 119 -33.56 -19.87 10.05
CA THR A 119 -34.34 -21.04 9.62
C THR A 119 -34.56 -21.11 8.11
N SER A 120 -34.42 -19.98 7.41
CA SER A 120 -34.66 -19.93 5.96
C SER A 120 -33.54 -20.60 5.17
N ASN A 121 -33.87 -21.71 4.52
CA ASN A 121 -33.01 -22.37 3.52
C ASN A 121 -33.15 -21.74 2.11
N ARG A 122 -33.85 -20.59 2.00
CA ARG A 122 -34.15 -19.95 0.71
C ARG A 122 -32.88 -19.52 -0.03
N ILE A 123 -31.85 -19.08 0.71
CA ILE A 123 -30.57 -18.67 0.13
C ILE A 123 -29.87 -19.85 -0.54
N ASP A 124 -29.83 -21.01 0.12
CA ASP A 124 -29.24 -22.23 -0.45
C ASP A 124 -29.99 -22.69 -1.71
N MET A 125 -31.32 -22.63 -1.69
CA MET A 125 -32.14 -22.95 -2.87
C MET A 125 -31.86 -21.98 -4.03
N LEU A 126 -31.81 -20.67 -3.76
CA LEU A 126 -31.50 -19.65 -4.76
C LEU A 126 -30.10 -19.82 -5.36
N MET A 127 -29.12 -20.20 -4.54
CA MET A 127 -27.76 -20.47 -5.03
C MET A 127 -27.75 -21.64 -6.02
N VAL A 128 -28.45 -22.73 -5.72
CA VAL A 128 -28.56 -23.90 -6.62
C VAL A 128 -29.30 -23.52 -7.91
N GLU A 129 -30.40 -22.78 -7.81
CA GLU A 129 -31.18 -22.32 -8.97
C GLU A 129 -30.34 -21.44 -9.90
N VAL A 130 -29.53 -20.54 -9.34
CA VAL A 130 -28.60 -19.69 -10.11
C VAL A 130 -27.48 -20.52 -10.76
N GLU A 131 -26.93 -21.51 -10.05
CA GLU A 131 -25.93 -22.44 -10.61
C GLU A 131 -26.48 -23.20 -11.81
N ASP A 132 -27.68 -23.76 -11.68
CA ASP A 132 -28.33 -24.56 -12.72
C ASP A 132 -28.70 -23.68 -13.93
N LEU A 133 -29.29 -22.50 -13.69
CA LEU A 133 -29.60 -21.53 -14.75
C LEU A 133 -28.34 -21.11 -15.50
N TYR A 134 -27.26 -20.83 -14.79
CA TYR A 134 -26.00 -20.41 -15.42
C TYR A 134 -25.34 -21.55 -16.20
N THR A 135 -25.34 -22.75 -15.65
CA THR A 135 -24.79 -23.95 -16.30
C THR A 135 -25.51 -24.25 -17.61
N ASN A 136 -26.83 -24.21 -17.59
CA ASN A 136 -27.67 -24.55 -18.75
C ASN A 136 -27.69 -23.44 -19.80
N SER A 137 -27.73 -22.17 -19.37
CA SER A 137 -27.92 -21.03 -20.28
C SER A 137 -26.61 -20.50 -20.86
N PHE A 138 -25.47 -20.67 -20.17
CA PHE A 138 -24.23 -19.98 -20.53
C PHE A 138 -23.00 -20.86 -20.74
N GLU A 139 -22.96 -22.07 -20.19
CA GLU A 139 -21.81 -22.98 -20.25
C GLU A 139 -22.16 -24.35 -20.87
N SER A 140 -23.28 -24.44 -21.59
CA SER A 140 -23.70 -25.62 -22.35
C SER A 140 -23.70 -26.92 -21.53
N GLY A 141 -24.06 -26.85 -20.24
CA GLY A 141 -24.11 -28.01 -19.36
C GLY A 141 -22.81 -28.30 -18.59
N ASP A 142 -21.70 -27.59 -18.82
CA ASP A 142 -20.47 -27.77 -18.05
C ASP A 142 -20.57 -27.10 -16.67
N ARG A 143 -21.11 -27.86 -15.71
CA ARG A 143 -21.27 -27.40 -14.32
C ARG A 143 -19.95 -26.97 -13.68
N LYS A 144 -18.83 -27.60 -14.03
CA LYS A 144 -17.53 -27.28 -13.44
C LYS A 144 -17.03 -25.91 -13.89
N ARG A 145 -17.22 -25.58 -15.18
CA ARG A 145 -16.91 -24.23 -15.71
C ARG A 145 -17.88 -23.17 -15.20
N ALA A 146 -19.17 -23.50 -15.11
CA ALA A 146 -20.19 -22.61 -14.55
C ALA A 146 -19.88 -22.23 -13.11
N ILE A 147 -19.63 -23.22 -12.26
CA ILE A 147 -19.22 -23.01 -10.86
C ILE A 147 -17.91 -22.23 -10.78
N GLN A 148 -16.92 -22.46 -11.65
CA GLN A 148 -15.67 -21.68 -11.67
C GLN A 148 -15.86 -20.21 -12.11
N ARG A 149 -16.91 -19.90 -12.89
CA ARG A 149 -17.22 -18.52 -13.33
C ARG A 149 -18.20 -17.81 -12.40
N LEU A 150 -19.10 -18.54 -11.75
CA LEU A 150 -20.03 -18.03 -10.74
C LEU A 150 -19.35 -17.84 -9.39
N HIS A 151 -18.54 -18.80 -8.95
CA HIS A 151 -17.70 -18.59 -7.78
C HIS A 151 -16.71 -17.50 -8.12
N VAL A 152 -16.91 -16.38 -7.45
CA VAL A 152 -15.90 -15.34 -7.38
C VAL A 152 -14.63 -16.01 -6.89
N PRO A 153 -13.50 -15.86 -7.60
CA PRO A 153 -12.21 -16.25 -7.07
C PRO A 153 -12.10 -15.75 -5.63
N PRO A 154 -11.38 -16.46 -4.74
CA PRO A 154 -11.16 -15.94 -3.40
C PRO A 154 -10.76 -14.46 -3.50
N LEU A 155 -11.25 -13.63 -2.57
CA LEU A 155 -10.89 -12.20 -2.47
C LEU A 155 -9.36 -11.99 -2.33
N GLU A 156 -8.59 -13.08 -2.23
CA GLU A 156 -7.15 -13.14 -2.44
C GLU A 156 -6.79 -12.68 -3.87
N GLU A 157 -6.02 -11.58 -3.95
CA GLU A 157 -5.50 -11.05 -5.21
C GLU A 157 -4.88 -12.17 -6.07
N LYS A 158 -5.39 -12.37 -7.29
CA LYS A 158 -4.77 -13.31 -8.24
C LYS A 158 -3.38 -12.82 -8.60
N GLN A 159 -2.37 -13.50 -8.04
CA GLN A 159 -0.98 -13.27 -8.37
C GLN A 159 -0.71 -13.58 -9.84
N SER A 160 -0.09 -12.64 -10.56
CA SER A 160 0.27 -12.81 -11.96
C SER A 160 1.74 -13.18 -12.06
N HIS A 161 2.02 -14.47 -12.30
CA HIS A 161 3.38 -14.99 -12.40
C HIS A 161 4.25 -14.21 -13.42
N ILE A 162 3.67 -13.76 -14.53
CA ILE A 162 4.38 -12.99 -15.55
C ILE A 162 4.77 -11.57 -15.10
N VAL A 163 4.01 -10.98 -14.17
CA VAL A 163 4.32 -9.69 -13.57
C VAL A 163 5.50 -9.85 -12.63
N THR A 164 5.42 -10.83 -11.73
CA THR A 164 6.50 -11.15 -10.80
C THR A 164 7.80 -11.45 -11.54
N PHE A 165 7.75 -12.20 -12.64
CA PHE A 165 8.91 -12.46 -13.48
C PHE A 165 9.51 -11.17 -14.08
N ARG A 166 8.68 -10.28 -14.64
CA ARG A 166 9.15 -8.99 -15.19
C ARG A 166 9.73 -8.07 -14.12
N VAL A 167 9.12 -8.02 -12.93
CA VAL A 167 9.70 -7.34 -11.76
C VAL A 167 11.08 -7.89 -11.43
N GLY A 168 11.24 -9.22 -11.43
CA GLY A 168 12.54 -9.87 -11.22
C GLY A 168 13.58 -9.46 -12.27
N ILE A 169 13.21 -9.37 -13.54
CA ILE A 169 14.09 -8.87 -14.61
C ILE A 169 14.48 -7.41 -14.35
N PHE A 170 13.53 -6.54 -14.00
CA PHE A 170 13.83 -5.13 -13.70
C PHE A 170 14.79 -4.99 -12.52
N ILE A 171 14.57 -5.74 -11.44
CA ILE A 171 15.49 -5.77 -10.29
C ILE A 171 16.88 -6.29 -10.71
N GLY A 172 16.94 -7.36 -11.52
CA GLY A 172 18.19 -7.88 -12.06
C GLY A 172 18.96 -6.84 -12.89
N MET A 173 18.26 -6.06 -13.72
CA MET A 173 18.87 -4.95 -14.46
C MET A 173 19.37 -3.84 -13.52
N LEU A 174 18.62 -3.49 -12.47
CA LEU A 174 19.07 -2.51 -11.48
C LEU A 174 20.36 -2.94 -10.78
N CYS A 175 20.50 -4.23 -10.45
CA CYS A 175 21.74 -4.78 -9.89
C CYS A 175 22.96 -4.61 -10.80
N LEU A 176 22.77 -4.49 -12.12
CA LEU A 176 23.84 -4.23 -13.09
C LEU A 176 24.05 -2.73 -13.33
N LEU A 177 22.95 -1.96 -13.44
CA LEU A 177 22.99 -0.53 -13.75
C LEU A 177 23.56 0.31 -12.60
N ILE A 178 23.30 -0.07 -11.34
CA ILE A 178 23.81 0.66 -10.17
C ILE A 178 25.36 0.66 -10.14
N PRO A 179 26.05 -0.50 -10.19
CA PRO A 179 27.51 -0.52 -10.31
C PRO A 179 28.02 0.18 -11.57
N MET A 180 27.31 0.05 -12.70
CA MET A 180 27.70 0.70 -13.95
C MET A 180 27.71 2.22 -13.83
N VAL A 181 26.71 2.83 -13.19
CA VAL A 181 26.71 4.28 -12.91
C VAL A 181 27.90 4.67 -12.05
N PHE A 182 28.23 3.90 -11.01
CA PHE A 182 29.38 4.19 -10.17
C PHE A 182 30.69 4.12 -10.97
N ILE A 183 30.88 3.06 -11.77
CA ILE A 183 32.08 2.89 -12.61
C ILE A 183 32.19 4.06 -13.59
N LEU A 184 31.14 4.36 -14.35
CA LEU A 184 31.15 5.43 -15.36
C LEU A 184 31.36 6.82 -14.75
N SER A 185 30.76 7.10 -13.58
CA SER A 185 30.96 8.38 -12.89
C SER A 185 32.41 8.57 -12.42
N ASN A 186 33.10 7.47 -12.09
CA ASN A 186 34.50 7.51 -11.68
C ASN A 186 35.49 7.51 -12.86
N THR A 187 35.15 6.87 -13.97
CA THR A 187 36.03 6.82 -15.16
C THR A 187 35.88 8.03 -16.07
N LEU A 188 34.66 8.57 -16.22
CA LEU A 188 34.34 9.67 -17.13
C LEU A 188 34.19 11.01 -16.38
N GLN A 189 35.17 11.34 -15.52
CA GLN A 189 35.14 12.57 -14.71
C GLN A 189 35.35 13.85 -15.54
N LYS A 190 36.02 13.72 -16.70
CA LYS A 190 36.30 14.82 -17.62
C LYS A 190 35.78 14.49 -19.01
N SER A 191 35.22 15.49 -19.66
CA SER A 191 34.81 15.45 -21.05
C SER A 191 36.01 15.36 -22.00
N GLN A 192 35.77 15.06 -23.28
CA GLN A 192 36.77 15.10 -24.35
C GLN A 192 37.45 16.47 -24.46
N SER A 193 36.71 17.57 -24.25
CA SER A 193 37.27 18.93 -24.16
C SER A 193 37.93 19.27 -22.83
N GLY A 194 38.01 18.33 -21.88
CA GLY A 194 38.62 18.52 -20.56
C GLY A 194 37.69 19.14 -19.50
N LYS A 195 36.42 19.42 -19.83
CA LYS A 195 35.42 19.95 -18.88
C LYS A 195 35.07 18.92 -17.81
N VAL A 196 35.05 19.33 -16.54
CA VAL A 196 34.69 18.45 -15.42
C VAL A 196 33.19 18.14 -15.45
N LEU A 197 32.82 16.90 -15.11
CA LEU A 197 31.42 16.47 -14.99
C LEU A 197 30.64 17.37 -14.01
N ALA A 198 29.58 18.01 -14.51
CA ALA A 198 28.72 18.90 -13.74
C ALA A 198 27.75 18.14 -12.82
N TRP A 199 28.29 17.40 -11.85
CA TRP A 199 27.53 16.51 -10.95
C TRP A 199 26.52 17.25 -10.08
N ARG A 200 26.83 18.49 -9.65
CA ARG A 200 26.01 19.24 -8.70
C ARG A 200 24.67 19.68 -9.30
N PRO A 201 24.62 20.35 -10.48
CA PRO A 201 23.34 20.58 -11.19
C PRO A 201 22.60 19.29 -11.52
N ALA A 202 23.31 18.24 -11.94
CA ALA A 202 22.71 16.94 -12.25
C ALA A 202 22.00 16.34 -11.04
N LEU A 203 22.60 16.42 -9.84
CA LEU A 203 22.00 15.96 -8.59
C LEU A 203 20.65 16.64 -8.35
N HIS A 204 20.55 17.96 -8.47
CA HIS A 204 19.28 18.67 -8.27
C HIS A 204 18.22 18.30 -9.32
N LEU A 205 18.62 18.07 -10.57
CA LEU A 205 17.70 17.71 -11.66
C LEU A 205 17.18 16.27 -11.55
N TYR A 206 18.00 15.35 -11.04
CA TYR A 206 17.66 13.92 -10.96
C TYR A 206 17.12 13.47 -9.60
N ARG A 207 17.49 14.14 -8.49
CA ARG A 207 17.11 13.68 -7.13
C ARG A 207 15.60 13.65 -6.92
N SER A 208 14.88 14.63 -7.43
CA SER A 208 13.41 14.69 -7.28
C SER A 208 12.69 13.55 -7.98
N SER A 209 13.06 13.24 -9.22
CA SER A 209 12.45 12.14 -9.96
C SER A 209 12.82 10.78 -9.36
N PHE A 210 14.05 10.63 -8.85
CA PHE A 210 14.47 9.45 -8.10
C PHE A 210 13.60 9.22 -6.86
N LEU A 211 13.40 10.26 -6.04
CA LEU A 211 12.61 10.20 -4.82
C LEU A 211 11.15 9.80 -5.08
N VAL A 212 10.52 10.35 -6.13
CA VAL A 212 9.16 9.95 -6.54
C VAL A 212 9.10 8.46 -6.90
N ILE A 213 10.07 7.95 -7.68
CA ILE A 213 10.11 6.54 -8.10
C ILE A 213 10.37 5.62 -6.91
N LEU A 214 11.30 5.99 -6.03
CA LEU A 214 11.57 5.26 -4.79
C LEU A 214 10.31 5.16 -3.92
N HIS A 215 9.56 6.26 -3.80
CA HIS A 215 8.32 6.28 -3.06
C HIS A 215 7.26 5.31 -3.65
N ILE A 216 7.13 5.24 -4.98
CA ILE A 216 6.22 4.29 -5.66
C ILE A 216 6.59 2.84 -5.30
N ILE A 217 7.88 2.50 -5.32
CA ILE A 217 8.35 1.16 -4.95
C ILE A 217 7.99 0.85 -3.49
N PHE A 218 8.23 1.78 -2.58
CA PHE A 218 7.89 1.64 -1.16
C PHE A 218 6.39 1.52 -0.91
N VAL A 219 5.54 2.23 -1.65
CA VAL A 219 4.09 2.00 -1.59
C VAL A 219 3.72 0.60 -2.09
N GLY A 220 4.39 0.10 -3.13
CA GLY A 220 4.25 -1.29 -3.58
C GLY A 220 4.56 -2.31 -2.48
N ILE A 221 5.65 -2.11 -1.74
CA ILE A 221 6.02 -2.96 -0.59
C ILE A 221 5.02 -2.83 0.56
N ASN A 222 4.52 -1.62 0.83
CA ASN A 222 3.46 -1.41 1.84
C ASN A 222 2.21 -2.23 1.52
N ILE A 223 1.71 -2.18 0.27
CA ILE A 223 0.53 -2.95 -0.15
C ILE A 223 0.78 -4.45 0.01
N TYR A 224 1.97 -4.94 -0.36
CA TYR A 224 2.35 -6.33 -0.13
C TYR A 224 2.27 -6.70 1.36
N GLY A 225 2.87 -5.90 2.24
CA GLY A 225 2.88 -6.18 3.67
C GLY A 225 1.48 -6.07 4.29
N TRP A 226 0.65 -5.11 3.88
CA TRP A 226 -0.75 -5.03 4.32
C TRP A 226 -1.55 -6.26 3.91
N SER A 227 -1.42 -6.68 2.65
CA SER A 227 -2.10 -7.88 2.14
C SER A 227 -1.65 -9.14 2.86
N HIS A 228 -0.36 -9.25 3.19
CA HIS A 228 0.19 -10.42 3.89
C HIS A 228 -0.21 -10.48 5.37
N SER A 229 -0.29 -9.32 6.03
CA SER A 229 -0.68 -9.21 7.45
C SER A 229 -2.19 -9.19 7.68
N GLY A 230 -3.01 -9.29 6.63
CA GLY A 230 -4.49 -9.29 6.74
C GLY A 230 -5.12 -7.90 6.94
N VAL A 231 -4.36 -6.82 6.75
CA VAL A 231 -4.88 -5.45 6.81
C VAL A 231 -5.69 -5.16 5.55
N ASN A 232 -7.00 -4.92 5.71
CA ASN A 232 -7.91 -4.67 4.59
C ASN A 232 -7.76 -3.24 4.02
N HIS A 233 -6.66 -3.03 3.30
CA HIS A 233 -6.33 -1.75 2.67
C HIS A 233 -7.31 -1.36 1.56
N VAL A 234 -7.91 -2.32 0.84
CA VAL A 234 -8.93 -2.06 -0.20
C VAL A 234 -10.16 -1.38 0.40
N LEU A 235 -10.63 -1.86 1.56
CA LEU A 235 -11.72 -1.24 2.30
C LEU A 235 -11.35 0.15 2.82
N ILE A 236 -10.17 0.28 3.46
CA ILE A 236 -9.71 1.54 4.07
C ILE A 236 -9.59 2.67 3.03
N PHE A 237 -9.07 2.36 1.84
CA PHE A 237 -8.95 3.32 0.75
C PHE A 237 -10.22 3.44 -0.11
N GLU A 238 -11.29 2.70 0.21
CA GLU A 238 -12.54 2.63 -0.55
C GLU A 238 -12.31 2.35 -2.05
N ILE A 239 -11.36 1.44 -2.34
CA ILE A 239 -11.00 1.07 -3.69
C ILE A 239 -11.92 -0.07 -4.16
N ASP A 240 -12.30 -0.05 -5.44
CA ASP A 240 -13.03 -1.17 -6.05
C ASP A 240 -12.19 -2.47 -5.99
N PRO A 241 -12.66 -3.52 -5.29
CA PRO A 241 -11.93 -4.79 -5.15
C PRO A 241 -11.73 -5.54 -6.48
N ARG A 242 -12.45 -5.18 -7.54
CA ARG A 242 -12.33 -5.83 -8.86
C ARG A 242 -11.35 -5.12 -9.78
N ASN A 243 -11.11 -3.83 -9.55
CA ASN A 243 -10.35 -2.98 -10.47
C ASN A 243 -9.39 -2.07 -9.69
N HIS A 244 -8.34 -2.67 -9.15
CA HIS A 244 -7.26 -1.97 -8.47
C HIS A 244 -5.88 -2.46 -8.91
N LEU A 245 -4.88 -1.62 -8.67
CA LEU A 245 -3.49 -2.03 -8.83
C LEU A 245 -3.13 -2.98 -7.69
N THR A 246 -2.70 -4.19 -8.05
CA THR A 246 -2.08 -5.12 -7.10
C THR A 246 -0.67 -4.65 -6.74
N TYR A 247 -0.14 -5.12 -5.62
CA TYR A 247 1.23 -4.80 -5.20
C TYR A 247 2.27 -5.15 -6.28
N GLN A 248 2.10 -6.28 -6.99
CA GLN A 248 3.00 -6.72 -8.06
C GLN A 248 3.05 -5.72 -9.21
N ARG A 249 1.90 -5.17 -9.59
CA ARG A 249 1.77 -4.20 -10.68
C ARG A 249 2.37 -2.85 -10.29
N LEU A 250 2.22 -2.44 -9.04
CA LEU A 250 2.83 -1.21 -8.56
C LEU A 250 4.37 -1.32 -8.47
N LEU A 251 4.88 -2.48 -8.02
CA LEU A 251 6.31 -2.79 -8.04
C LEU A 251 6.85 -2.86 -9.48
N GLU A 252 6.08 -3.43 -10.43
CA GLU A 252 6.43 -3.44 -11.85
C GLU A 252 6.62 -2.01 -12.38
N ILE A 253 5.67 -1.12 -12.11
CA ILE A 253 5.76 0.29 -12.52
C ILE A 253 6.98 0.96 -11.88
N GLY A 254 7.14 0.85 -10.56
CA GLY A 254 8.24 1.50 -9.83
C GLY A 254 9.61 1.02 -10.28
N THR A 255 9.81 -0.30 -10.40
CA THR A 255 11.10 -0.88 -10.84
C THR A 255 11.40 -0.58 -12.32
N PHE A 256 10.39 -0.60 -13.19
CA PHE A 256 10.55 -0.18 -14.59
C PHE A 256 10.98 1.28 -14.71
N LEU A 257 10.31 2.19 -14.00
CA LEU A 257 10.67 3.61 -13.99
C LEU A 257 12.08 3.83 -13.41
N MET A 258 12.47 3.05 -12.40
CA MET A 258 13.82 3.12 -11.82
C MET A 258 14.88 2.69 -12.84
N VAL A 259 14.64 1.63 -13.62
CA VAL A 259 15.53 1.22 -14.72
C VAL A 259 15.68 2.36 -15.73
N LEU A 260 14.58 2.98 -16.16
CA LEU A 260 14.63 4.12 -17.08
C LEU A 260 15.38 5.32 -16.48
N TRP A 261 15.26 5.57 -15.17
CA TRP A 261 16.01 6.62 -14.48
C TRP A 261 17.51 6.36 -14.56
N PHE A 262 17.97 5.13 -14.28
CA PHE A 262 19.39 4.78 -14.36
C PHE A 262 19.91 4.85 -15.80
N LEU A 263 19.12 4.42 -16.79
CA LEU A 263 19.47 4.57 -18.21
C LEU A 263 19.59 6.04 -18.61
N SER A 264 18.67 6.90 -18.15
CA SER A 264 18.75 8.35 -18.38
C SER A 264 20.00 8.95 -17.72
N PHE A 265 20.33 8.54 -16.49
CA PHE A 265 21.51 9.03 -15.79
C PHE A 265 22.82 8.58 -16.46
N ILE A 266 22.90 7.35 -16.94
CA ILE A 266 24.01 6.87 -17.77
C ILE A 266 24.10 7.70 -19.06
N ALA A 267 22.97 7.94 -19.74
CA ALA A 267 22.94 8.78 -20.93
C ALA A 267 23.41 10.21 -20.63
N PHE A 268 23.13 10.76 -19.45
CA PHE A 268 23.66 12.05 -19.00
C PHE A 268 25.19 12.01 -18.87
N ILE A 269 25.76 11.00 -18.19
CA ILE A 269 27.22 10.86 -18.02
C ILE A 269 27.90 10.76 -19.40
N VAL A 270 27.38 9.89 -20.27
CA VAL A 270 27.93 9.68 -21.62
C VAL A 270 27.80 10.94 -22.47
N SER A 271 26.65 11.63 -22.43
CA SER A 271 26.45 12.90 -23.14
C SER A 271 27.39 13.99 -22.62
N SER A 272 27.71 13.98 -21.33
CA SER A 272 28.67 14.91 -20.74
C SER A 272 30.10 14.61 -21.17
N TYR A 273 30.44 13.34 -21.40
CA TYR A 273 31.77 12.94 -21.86
C TYR A 273 32.05 13.36 -23.31
N TYR A 274 31.04 13.27 -24.18
CA TYR A 274 31.15 13.64 -25.60
C TYR A 274 30.86 15.12 -25.90
N ASP A 275 30.86 15.99 -24.89
CA ASP A 275 30.49 17.42 -25.05
C ASP A 275 29.15 17.64 -25.78
N ALA A 276 28.20 16.70 -25.63
CA ALA A 276 26.87 16.82 -26.19
C ALA A 276 25.99 17.72 -25.30
N ARG A 277 24.66 17.53 -25.33
CA ARG A 277 23.72 18.27 -24.47
C ARG A 277 23.29 17.40 -23.28
N PRO A 278 24.11 17.25 -22.22
CA PRO A 278 23.83 16.32 -21.13
C PRO A 278 22.53 16.63 -20.39
N PHE A 279 22.23 17.91 -20.17
CA PHE A 279 21.03 18.33 -19.44
C PHE A 279 19.71 18.15 -20.22
N ALA A 280 19.75 17.78 -21.50
CA ALA A 280 18.53 17.34 -22.21
C ALA A 280 17.98 16.02 -21.65
N GLN A 281 18.85 15.17 -21.08
CA GLN A 281 18.48 13.85 -20.55
C GLN A 281 17.55 13.91 -19.32
N PRO A 282 17.86 14.67 -18.24
CA PRO A 282 16.94 14.81 -17.12
C PRO A 282 15.61 15.47 -17.52
N LEU A 283 15.63 16.46 -18.43
CA LEU A 283 14.40 17.08 -18.94
C LEU A 283 13.52 16.06 -19.68
N ALA A 284 14.11 15.32 -20.63
CA ALA A 284 13.40 14.30 -21.39
C ALA A 284 12.80 13.24 -20.48
N PHE A 285 13.52 12.84 -19.42
CA PHE A 285 13.02 11.88 -18.44
C PHE A 285 11.83 12.42 -17.64
N VAL A 286 11.89 13.66 -17.14
CA VAL A 286 10.76 14.28 -16.43
C VAL A 286 9.55 14.43 -17.34
N ILE A 287 9.76 14.86 -18.61
CA ILE A 287 8.68 14.93 -19.61
C ILE A 287 8.06 13.54 -19.82
N LEU A 288 8.88 12.50 -19.95
CA LEU A 288 8.40 11.12 -20.08
C LEU A 288 7.52 10.71 -18.88
N LEU A 289 7.93 11.01 -17.65
CA LEU A 289 7.12 10.71 -16.46
C LEU A 289 5.76 11.43 -16.49
N VAL A 290 5.75 12.71 -16.83
CA VAL A 290 4.50 13.50 -16.93
C VAL A 290 3.60 12.97 -18.04
N LEU A 291 4.17 12.66 -19.21
CA LEU A 291 3.42 12.08 -20.33
C LEU A 291 2.84 10.72 -19.93
N LEU A 292 3.61 9.83 -19.32
CA LEU A 292 3.12 8.53 -18.87
C LEU A 292 2.00 8.65 -17.83
N LEU A 293 2.02 9.66 -16.96
CA LEU A 293 1.01 9.87 -15.93
C LEU A 293 -0.29 10.49 -16.49
N VAL A 294 -0.18 11.54 -17.31
CA VAL A 294 -1.32 12.32 -17.82
C VAL A 294 -1.93 11.73 -19.08
N ASN A 295 -1.24 10.77 -19.73
CA ASN A 295 -1.67 10.15 -20.99
C ASN A 295 -3.17 9.75 -20.97
N PRO A 296 -4.01 10.35 -21.84
CA PRO A 296 -5.45 10.08 -21.89
C PRO A 296 -5.79 8.78 -22.63
N ILE A 297 -4.83 8.17 -23.33
CA ILE A 297 -5.05 6.92 -24.07
C ILE A 297 -5.24 5.77 -23.06
N LYS A 298 -6.17 4.85 -23.35
CA LYS A 298 -6.53 3.68 -22.54
C LYS A 298 -5.45 2.57 -22.48
N ILE A 299 -4.19 2.97 -22.35
CA ILE A 299 -3.00 2.12 -22.19
C ILE A 299 -2.32 2.42 -20.85
N PHE A 300 -1.47 1.52 -20.35
CA PHE A 300 -0.71 1.70 -19.11
C PHE A 300 -1.56 2.08 -17.88
N TYR A 301 -2.50 1.21 -17.49
CA TYR A 301 -3.29 1.35 -16.26
C TYR A 301 -4.11 2.66 -16.18
N TYR A 302 -4.74 3.03 -17.30
CA TYR A 302 -5.55 4.26 -17.46
C TYR A 302 -6.49 4.57 -16.29
N GLN A 303 -7.28 3.59 -15.81
CA GLN A 303 -8.24 3.82 -14.73
C GLN A 303 -7.55 4.22 -13.42
N SER A 304 -6.45 3.56 -13.08
CA SER A 304 -5.67 3.86 -11.89
C SER A 304 -4.99 5.23 -11.98
N ARG A 305 -4.48 5.62 -13.16
CA ARG A 305 -3.90 6.95 -13.37
C ARG A 305 -4.94 8.05 -13.20
N LEU A 306 -6.13 7.90 -13.78
CA LEU A 306 -7.21 8.86 -13.61
C LEU A 306 -7.68 8.95 -12.17
N TRP A 307 -7.80 7.81 -11.49
CA TRP A 307 -8.12 7.78 -10.06
C TRP A 307 -7.06 8.54 -9.24
N PHE A 308 -5.77 8.32 -9.53
CA PHE A 308 -4.69 9.02 -8.85
C PHE A 308 -4.72 10.53 -9.13
N LEU A 309 -4.84 10.94 -10.40
CA LEU A 309 -4.92 12.35 -10.79
C LEU A 309 -6.14 13.06 -10.19
N LYS A 310 -7.30 12.40 -10.15
CA LYS A 310 -8.51 12.92 -9.52
C LYS A 310 -8.31 13.15 -8.03
N ASN A 311 -7.72 12.19 -7.32
CA ASN A 311 -7.45 12.33 -5.88
C ASN A 311 -6.38 13.39 -5.61
N LEU A 312 -5.31 13.45 -6.43
CA LEU A 312 -4.29 14.49 -6.33
C LEU A 312 -4.88 15.89 -6.55
N GLY A 313 -5.77 16.05 -7.55
CA GLY A 313 -6.51 17.29 -7.79
C GLY A 313 -7.38 17.69 -6.59
N ARG A 314 -8.05 16.74 -5.94
CA ARG A 314 -8.81 17.00 -4.70
C ARG A 314 -7.91 17.44 -3.54
N VAL A 315 -6.67 16.95 -3.44
CA VAL A 315 -5.70 17.39 -2.43
C VAL A 315 -5.26 18.84 -2.70
N PHE A 316 -4.91 19.16 -3.94
CA PHE A 316 -4.48 20.52 -4.33
C PHE A 316 -5.61 21.54 -4.19
N LEU A 317 -6.87 21.12 -4.38
CA LEU A 317 -8.06 21.94 -4.25
C LEU A 317 -8.83 21.67 -2.94
N SER A 318 -8.11 21.22 -1.90
CA SER A 318 -8.69 20.71 -0.66
C SER A 318 -9.57 21.64 0.19
N PRO A 319 -9.63 22.99 0.05
CA PRO A 319 -10.69 23.72 0.73
C PRO A 319 -12.07 23.51 0.08
N TYR A 320 -12.13 23.01 -1.16
CA TYR A 320 -13.38 22.90 -1.93
C TYR A 320 -13.98 21.49 -1.97
N PHE A 321 -13.17 20.45 -1.78
CA PHE A 321 -13.61 19.05 -1.87
C PHE A 321 -13.76 18.39 -0.49
N HIS A 322 -14.59 17.36 -0.40
CA HIS A 322 -14.62 16.49 0.77
C HIS A 322 -13.28 15.73 0.91
N VAL A 323 -12.83 15.50 2.14
CA VAL A 323 -11.53 14.88 2.43
C VAL A 323 -11.75 13.48 3.01
N ASP A 324 -11.68 12.49 2.13
CA ASP A 324 -11.72 11.07 2.47
C ASP A 324 -10.37 10.61 3.04
N PHE A 325 -10.31 9.37 3.56
CA PHE A 325 -9.06 8.78 4.07
C PHE A 325 -7.95 8.79 3.00
N THR A 326 -8.30 8.46 1.75
CA THR A 326 -7.37 8.50 0.61
C THR A 326 -6.75 9.88 0.40
N GLY A 327 -7.56 10.95 0.43
CA GLY A 327 -7.06 12.31 0.29
C GLY A 327 -6.19 12.73 1.47
N PHE A 328 -6.54 12.30 2.68
CA PHE A 328 -5.73 12.52 3.87
C PHE A 328 -4.36 11.82 3.77
N TRP A 329 -4.36 10.54 3.39
CA TRP A 329 -3.15 9.72 3.27
C TRP A 329 -2.24 10.23 2.16
N LEU A 330 -2.80 10.57 0.99
CA LEU A 330 -2.05 11.10 -0.15
C LEU A 330 -1.39 12.45 0.20
N GLY A 331 -2.10 13.30 0.94
CA GLY A 331 -1.52 14.55 1.42
C GLY A 331 -0.30 14.31 2.33
N ASP A 332 -0.33 13.31 3.21
CA ASP A 332 0.81 13.00 4.07
C ASP A 332 1.99 12.39 3.29
N GLN A 333 1.73 11.70 2.17
CA GLN A 333 2.80 11.30 1.26
C GLN A 333 3.48 12.51 0.63
N LEU A 334 2.71 13.54 0.22
CA LEU A 334 3.26 14.77 -0.35
C LEU A 334 4.13 15.57 0.63
N ILE A 335 3.84 15.50 1.94
CA ILE A 335 4.68 16.12 2.97
C ILE A 335 6.09 15.54 2.96
N SER A 336 6.21 14.23 2.73
CA SER A 336 7.50 13.52 2.67
C SER A 336 8.20 13.66 1.31
N LEU A 337 7.55 14.32 0.34
CA LEU A 337 8.09 14.68 -0.97
C LEU A 337 8.34 16.20 -1.07
N ASP A 338 8.50 16.90 0.06
CA ASP A 338 8.77 18.34 0.11
C ASP A 338 10.01 18.76 -0.70
N LEU A 339 11.05 17.93 -0.76
CA LEU A 339 12.23 18.18 -1.59
C LEU A 339 11.88 18.26 -3.09
N VAL A 340 10.87 17.53 -3.55
CA VAL A 340 10.38 17.60 -4.94
C VAL A 340 9.81 18.99 -5.24
N PHE A 341 9.07 19.56 -4.30
CA PHE A 341 8.55 20.92 -4.42
C PHE A 341 9.67 21.95 -4.32
N PHE A 342 10.64 21.73 -3.43
CA PHE A 342 11.81 22.60 -3.29
C PHE A 342 12.64 22.67 -4.59
N ASP A 343 12.86 21.52 -5.23
CA ASP A 343 13.61 21.42 -6.49
C ASP A 343 12.83 21.91 -7.71
N LEU A 344 11.50 21.94 -7.66
CA LEU A 344 10.69 22.41 -8.77
C LEU A 344 11.08 23.84 -9.18
N GLN A 345 11.38 24.70 -8.20
CA GLN A 345 11.90 26.04 -8.48
C GLN A 345 13.24 26.00 -9.21
N TYR A 346 14.19 25.20 -8.73
CA TYR A 346 15.51 25.07 -9.34
C TYR A 346 15.40 24.49 -10.76
N PHE A 347 14.59 23.45 -10.96
CA PHE A 347 14.34 22.83 -12.24
C PHE A 347 13.80 23.86 -13.26
N ILE A 348 12.76 24.64 -12.89
CA ILE A 348 12.21 25.68 -13.75
C ILE A 348 13.26 26.74 -14.07
N CYS A 349 13.97 27.24 -13.05
CA CYS A 349 14.93 28.31 -13.23
C CYS A 349 16.15 27.89 -14.07
N PHE A 350 16.64 26.66 -13.90
CA PHE A 350 17.75 26.10 -14.66
C PHE A 350 17.45 26.08 -16.16
N TYR A 351 16.29 25.56 -16.57
CA TYR A 351 15.92 25.49 -17.99
C TYR A 351 15.47 26.83 -18.59
N MET A 352 15.08 27.80 -17.76
CA MET A 352 14.76 29.16 -18.22
C MET A 352 15.99 30.03 -18.45
N ASN A 353 17.04 29.89 -17.62
CA ASN A 353 18.16 30.84 -17.59
C ASN A 353 19.53 30.26 -17.99
N ASP A 354 19.81 28.98 -17.72
CA ASP A 354 21.15 28.40 -17.89
C ASP A 354 21.32 27.63 -19.20
N VAL A 355 20.23 27.12 -19.77
CA VAL A 355 20.30 26.30 -20.99
C VAL A 355 20.32 27.18 -22.23
N SER A 356 21.51 27.60 -22.63
CA SER A 356 21.76 28.02 -24.01
C SER A 356 21.58 26.80 -24.94
N TRP A 357 20.39 26.68 -25.54
CA TRP A 357 20.04 25.62 -26.49
C TRP A 357 20.89 25.64 -27.78
N THR A 358 21.62 26.74 -28.01
CA THR A 358 22.29 27.05 -29.28
C THR A 358 23.82 27.12 -29.18
N ARG A 359 24.40 27.37 -28.00
CA ARG A 359 25.86 27.42 -27.80
C ARG A 359 26.26 26.72 -26.50
N PRO A 360 27.26 25.82 -26.49
CA PRO A 360 27.77 25.21 -25.27
C PRO A 360 28.56 26.25 -24.46
N THR A 361 27.88 27.05 -23.66
CA THR A 361 28.52 28.03 -22.78
C THR A 361 29.15 27.34 -21.58
N GLU A 362 30.38 27.73 -21.24
CA GLU A 362 31.28 27.04 -20.32
C GLU A 362 31.00 27.26 -18.82
N LYS A 363 29.86 27.86 -18.47
CA LYS A 363 29.51 28.13 -17.07
C LYS A 363 28.09 27.69 -16.75
N HIS A 364 27.90 26.38 -16.60
CA HIS A 364 26.74 25.81 -15.92
C HIS A 364 26.87 26.04 -14.41
N GLY A 365 26.61 27.28 -14.01
CA GLY A 365 26.86 27.78 -12.67
C GLY A 365 25.77 28.71 -12.15
N VAL A 366 24.65 28.84 -12.88
CA VAL A 366 23.49 29.60 -12.41
C VAL A 366 22.86 28.85 -11.24
N PHE A 367 23.39 29.11 -10.04
CA PHE A 367 22.61 28.94 -8.83
C PHE A 367 21.54 30.00 -8.86
N CYS A 368 20.30 29.56 -8.94
CA CYS A 368 19.15 30.43 -8.86
C CYS A 368 19.02 30.97 -7.43
N SER A 369 19.81 31.99 -7.10
CA SER A 369 19.98 32.56 -5.77
C SER A 369 19.56 34.03 -5.66
N ASP A 370 18.78 34.55 -6.61
CA ASP A 370 18.21 35.88 -6.45
C ASP A 370 17.10 35.89 -5.39
N TRP A 371 16.84 37.04 -4.78
CA TRP A 371 15.80 37.21 -3.76
C TRP A 371 14.42 36.72 -4.20
N SER A 372 14.05 36.98 -5.46
CA SER A 372 12.79 36.51 -6.06
C SER A 372 12.74 34.97 -6.16
N GLN A 373 13.88 34.33 -6.36
CA GLN A 373 14.02 32.88 -6.51
C GLN A 373 13.97 32.18 -5.13
N PHE A 374 14.54 32.79 -4.08
CA PHE A 374 14.36 32.32 -2.70
C PHE A 374 12.91 32.40 -2.22
N LEU A 375 12.20 33.47 -2.60
CA LEU A 375 10.78 33.61 -2.29
C LEU A 375 9.95 32.52 -2.98
N LEU A 376 10.19 32.31 -4.28
CA LEU A 376 9.49 31.28 -5.05
C LEU A 376 9.75 29.87 -4.53
N GLN A 377 10.99 29.56 -4.18
CA GLN A 377 11.36 28.27 -3.58
C GLN A 377 10.68 28.06 -2.22
N THR A 378 10.56 29.12 -1.42
CA THR A 378 9.83 29.09 -0.14
C THR A 378 8.34 28.84 -0.35
N ILE A 379 7.74 29.42 -1.39
CA ILE A 379 6.34 29.14 -1.73
C ILE A 379 6.14 27.66 -2.06
N PHE A 380 6.99 27.07 -2.91
CA PHE A 380 6.83 25.68 -3.31
C PHE A 380 7.00 24.71 -2.13
N ILE A 381 8.04 24.85 -1.31
CA ILE A 381 8.24 23.95 -0.15
C ILE A 381 7.10 24.05 0.88
N LEU A 382 6.38 25.18 0.92
CA LEU A 382 5.21 25.36 1.78
C LEU A 382 3.96 24.62 1.28
N LEU A 383 3.85 24.34 -0.02
CA LEU A 383 2.62 23.81 -0.63
C LEU A 383 2.11 22.53 0.02
N PRO A 384 2.93 21.47 0.27
CA PRO A 384 2.44 20.26 0.92
C PRO A 384 1.82 20.53 2.30
N SER A 385 2.47 21.37 3.10
CA SER A 385 1.99 21.75 4.44
C SER A 385 0.70 22.57 4.36
N TRP A 386 0.61 23.46 3.37
CA TRP A 386 -0.61 24.23 3.10
C TRP A 386 -1.78 23.33 2.70
N PHE A 387 -1.58 22.36 1.81
CA PHE A 387 -2.64 21.43 1.41
C PHE A 387 -3.16 20.64 2.62
N ARG A 388 -2.27 20.16 3.49
CA ARG A 388 -2.67 19.47 4.72
C ARG A 388 -3.40 20.38 5.70
N PHE A 389 -2.92 21.60 5.88
CA PHE A 389 -3.62 22.60 6.68
C PHE A 389 -5.05 22.82 6.16
N ALA A 390 -5.20 23.08 4.86
CA ALA A 390 -6.50 23.28 4.22
C ALA A 390 -7.44 22.07 4.36
N GLN A 391 -6.92 20.85 4.18
CA GLN A 391 -7.66 19.62 4.44
C GLN A 391 -8.17 19.51 5.88
N CYS A 392 -7.35 19.88 6.86
CA CYS A 392 -7.74 19.84 8.28
C CYS A 392 -8.86 20.84 8.58
N ILE A 393 -8.77 22.06 8.04
CA ILE A 393 -9.82 23.08 8.17
C ILE A 393 -11.11 22.63 7.48
N ARG A 394 -11.01 22.03 6.29
CA ARG A 394 -12.16 21.47 5.58
C ARG A 394 -12.85 20.38 6.39
N ARG A 395 -12.11 19.43 6.97
CA ARG A 395 -12.69 18.40 7.84
C ARG A 395 -13.37 18.98 9.07
N TYR A 396 -12.76 19.99 9.71
CA TYR A 396 -13.42 20.71 10.80
C TYR A 396 -14.72 21.38 10.37
N ARG A 397 -14.74 22.00 9.18
CA ARG A 397 -15.96 22.63 8.64
C ARG A 397 -17.08 21.61 8.47
N ASP A 398 -16.75 20.40 8.02
CA ASP A 398 -17.70 19.34 7.67
C ASP A 398 -18.23 18.61 8.91
N THR A 399 -17.37 18.27 9.86
CA THR A 399 -17.76 17.48 11.06
C THR A 399 -18.06 18.32 12.29
N LYS A 400 -17.63 19.60 12.32
CA LYS A 400 -17.61 20.50 13.49
C LYS A 400 -16.81 19.98 14.70
N ALA A 401 -16.11 18.86 14.57
CA ALA A 401 -15.30 18.30 15.64
C ALA A 401 -13.96 19.04 15.76
N LYS A 402 -13.78 19.78 16.85
CA LYS A 402 -12.53 20.54 17.10
C LYS A 402 -11.31 19.61 17.17
N PHE A 403 -11.43 18.50 17.89
CA PHE A 403 -10.43 17.44 17.92
C PHE A 403 -10.91 16.26 17.06
N PRO A 404 -10.05 15.65 16.23
CA PRO A 404 -8.62 15.94 16.04
C PRO A 404 -8.32 17.06 15.04
N HIS A 405 -9.32 17.62 14.34
CA HIS A 405 -9.10 18.42 13.13
C HIS A 405 -8.31 19.72 13.33
N LEU A 406 -8.67 20.56 14.29
CA LEU A 406 -7.98 21.83 14.54
C LEU A 406 -6.59 21.62 15.15
N ALA A 407 -6.43 20.60 16.00
CA ALA A 407 -5.12 20.22 16.50
C ALA A 407 -4.19 19.83 15.33
N ASN A 408 -4.69 18.99 14.41
CA ASN A 408 -3.92 18.61 13.23
C ASN A 408 -3.61 19.82 12.32
N ALA A 409 -4.54 20.77 12.18
CA ALA A 409 -4.28 22.03 11.47
C ALA A 409 -3.12 22.81 12.13
N GLY A 410 -3.10 22.91 13.46
CA GLY A 410 -2.01 23.52 14.22
C GLY A 410 -0.65 22.84 13.97
N LYS A 411 -0.62 21.51 13.81
CA LYS A 411 0.59 20.75 13.45
C LYS A 411 1.18 21.17 12.09
N TYR A 412 0.33 21.41 11.10
CA TYR A 412 0.82 21.87 9.79
C TYR A 412 1.13 23.37 9.80
N ALA A 413 0.41 24.18 10.59
CA ALA A 413 0.73 25.59 10.79
C ALA A 413 2.11 25.79 11.43
N SER A 414 2.52 24.95 12.38
CA SER A 414 3.88 25.00 12.94
C SER A 414 4.95 24.65 11.89
N THR A 415 4.63 23.81 10.90
CA THR A 415 5.53 23.52 9.77
C THR A 415 5.68 24.71 8.84
N VAL A 416 4.58 25.42 8.58
CA VAL A 416 4.60 26.67 7.81
C VAL A 416 5.51 27.69 8.50
N LEU A 417 5.40 27.82 9.83
CA LEU A 417 6.27 28.72 10.61
C LEU A 417 7.76 28.37 10.44
N VAL A 418 8.12 27.08 10.48
CA VAL A 418 9.51 26.62 10.25
C VAL A 418 10.03 27.04 8.88
N ALA A 419 9.22 26.86 7.83
CA ALA A 419 9.64 27.22 6.48
C ALA A 419 9.80 28.74 6.31
N VAL A 420 8.91 29.55 6.91
CA VAL A 420 9.01 31.01 6.89
C VAL A 420 10.25 31.49 7.66
N THR A 421 10.49 31.00 8.87
CA THR A 421 11.68 31.38 9.65
C THR A 421 12.97 30.92 8.98
N ASN A 422 12.97 29.74 8.34
CA ASN A 422 14.10 29.28 7.53
C ASN A 422 14.35 30.18 6.31
N ALA A 423 13.29 30.66 5.65
CA ALA A 423 13.41 31.59 4.53
C ALA A 423 14.02 32.93 4.99
N LEU A 424 13.52 33.49 6.10
CA LEU A 424 14.08 34.71 6.70
C LEU A 424 15.54 34.52 7.11
N ARG A 425 15.88 33.37 7.70
CA ARG A 425 17.26 33.00 8.05
C ARG A 425 18.19 33.00 6.84
N ARG A 426 17.76 32.45 5.71
CA ARG A 426 18.54 32.43 4.45
C ARG A 426 18.62 33.82 3.81
N ALA A 427 17.52 34.55 3.80
CA ALA A 427 17.43 35.91 3.30
C ALA A 427 18.42 36.86 4.01
N ALA A 428 18.49 36.78 5.34
CA ALA A 428 19.39 37.59 6.15
C ALA A 428 20.86 37.14 6.11
N ILE A 429 21.22 36.07 5.39
CA ILE A 429 22.58 35.50 5.47
C ILE A 429 23.66 36.45 4.93
N VAL A 430 23.30 37.32 3.98
CA VAL A 430 24.21 38.32 3.40
C VAL A 430 24.60 39.36 4.45
N GLU A 431 23.64 39.81 5.27
CA GLU A 431 23.86 40.80 6.33
C GLU A 431 24.69 40.23 7.50
N TYR A 432 24.47 38.96 7.83
CA TYR A 432 25.12 38.29 8.97
C TYR A 432 26.27 37.34 8.56
N GLN A 433 26.84 37.49 7.36
CA GLN A 433 27.81 36.54 6.80
C GLN A 433 29.06 36.37 7.69
N SER A 434 29.59 37.46 8.24
CA SER A 434 30.78 37.44 9.12
C SER A 434 30.46 37.08 10.58
N ARG A 435 29.18 37.15 10.97
CA ARG A 435 28.69 36.87 12.33
C ARG A 435 27.43 36.00 12.27
N ARG A 436 27.56 34.79 11.73
CA ARG A 436 26.42 33.87 11.50
C ARG A 436 25.59 33.58 12.75
N ALA A 437 26.23 33.55 13.93
CA ALA A 437 25.57 33.35 15.22
C ALA A 437 24.73 34.56 15.66
N ALA A 438 25.01 35.76 15.17
CA ALA A 438 24.25 36.97 15.50
C ALA A 438 22.94 37.09 14.70
N ASN A 439 22.68 36.17 13.75
CA ASN A 439 21.45 36.16 12.95
C ASN A 439 20.23 35.79 13.84
N PRO A 440 19.32 36.73 14.15
CA PRO A 440 18.18 36.45 15.04
C PRO A 440 17.21 35.41 14.47
N PHE A 441 17.10 35.34 13.13
CA PHE A 441 16.23 34.37 12.45
C PHE A 441 16.73 32.93 12.57
N LEU A 442 18.01 32.72 12.89
CA LEU A 442 18.52 31.38 13.22
C LEU A 442 17.81 30.83 14.46
N TYR A 443 17.74 31.60 15.54
CA TYR A 443 17.11 31.17 16.79
C TYR A 443 15.60 30.97 16.64
N LEU A 444 14.93 31.84 15.88
CA LEU A 444 13.51 31.66 15.53
C LEU A 444 13.28 30.36 14.75
N TRP A 445 14.17 30.04 13.80
CA TRP A 445 14.11 28.78 13.06
C TRP A 445 14.37 27.56 13.96
N LEU A 446 15.34 27.64 14.88
CA LEU A 446 15.62 26.55 15.84
C LEU A 446 14.42 26.27 16.75
N ILE A 447 13.84 27.30 17.37
CA ILE A 447 12.70 27.17 18.27
C ILE A 447 11.48 26.64 17.51
N SER A 448 11.17 27.21 16.34
CA SER A 448 10.05 26.73 15.52
C SER A 448 10.26 25.28 15.05
N SER A 449 11.48 24.89 14.69
CA SER A 449 11.81 23.52 14.27
C SER A 449 11.67 22.53 15.42
N LEU A 450 12.12 22.89 16.62
CA LEU A 450 11.96 22.07 17.82
C LEU A 450 10.48 21.85 18.17
N ILE A 451 9.68 22.92 18.16
CA ILE A 451 8.23 22.84 18.42
C ILE A 451 7.53 21.98 17.36
N SER A 452 7.81 22.23 16.08
CA SER A 452 7.23 21.49 14.96
C SER A 452 7.60 20.00 14.99
N SER A 453 8.88 19.65 15.15
CA SER A 453 9.33 18.26 15.24
C SER A 453 8.73 17.54 16.44
N THR A 454 8.73 18.17 17.62
CA THR A 454 8.13 17.59 18.83
C THR A 454 6.64 17.35 18.66
N TYR A 455 5.91 18.36 18.15
CA TYR A 455 4.47 18.23 17.95
C TYR A 455 4.16 17.09 16.97
N LYS A 456 4.85 17.08 15.84
CA LYS A 456 4.69 16.00 14.86
C LYS A 456 5.04 14.64 15.46
N LEU A 457 6.11 14.51 16.26
CA LEU A 457 6.50 13.24 16.89
C LEU A 457 5.40 12.71 17.82
N ILE A 458 4.86 13.57 18.67
CA ILE A 458 3.76 13.22 19.57
C ILE A 458 2.52 12.81 18.77
N TRP A 459 2.24 13.51 17.67
CA TRP A 459 1.13 13.18 16.77
C TRP A 459 1.29 11.79 16.16
N ASP A 460 2.47 11.47 15.61
CA ASP A 460 2.71 10.16 15.01
C ASP A 460 2.48 9.04 16.03
N PHE A 461 3.01 9.20 17.24
CA PHE A 461 2.87 8.16 18.25
C PHE A 461 1.46 8.00 18.80
N LYS A 462 0.80 9.10 19.18
CA LYS A 462 -0.52 9.01 19.83
C LYS A 462 -1.67 8.89 18.84
N MET A 463 -1.61 9.61 17.73
CA MET A 463 -2.75 9.73 16.81
C MET A 463 -2.61 8.79 15.62
N ASP A 464 -1.46 8.79 14.95
CA ASP A 464 -1.32 8.02 13.71
C ASP A 464 -1.04 6.55 14.01
N TYR A 465 -0.14 6.24 14.94
CA TYR A 465 0.20 4.87 15.34
C TYR A 465 -0.73 4.35 16.45
N GLY A 466 -1.38 5.22 17.22
CA GLY A 466 -2.25 4.81 18.33
C GLY A 466 -1.51 4.11 19.46
N LEU A 467 -0.27 4.53 19.75
CA LEU A 467 0.57 3.98 20.83
C LEU A 467 0.36 4.76 22.15
N PHE A 468 0.91 4.21 23.24
CA PHE A 468 0.78 4.75 24.59
C PHE A 468 -0.66 4.79 25.12
N ASP A 469 -1.45 3.77 24.77
CA ASP A 469 -2.77 3.59 25.36
C ASP A 469 -2.65 3.21 26.84
N LYS A 470 -3.54 3.74 27.68
CA LYS A 470 -3.60 3.40 29.11
C LYS A 470 -4.02 1.94 29.31
N ASN A 471 -4.72 1.36 28.35
CA ASN A 471 -5.24 -0.01 28.39
C ASN A 471 -4.31 -1.03 27.70
N ALA A 472 -3.01 -0.74 27.58
CA ALA A 472 -2.09 -1.54 26.77
C ALA A 472 -1.81 -2.97 27.26
N GLY A 473 -2.34 -3.39 28.42
CA GLY A 473 -2.17 -4.75 28.95
C GLY A 473 -0.71 -5.21 28.99
N GLU A 474 -0.43 -6.35 28.35
CA GLU A 474 0.93 -6.92 28.24
C GLU A 474 1.84 -6.22 27.22
N ASN A 475 1.30 -5.28 26.43
CA ASN A 475 2.01 -4.55 25.39
C ASN A 475 2.47 -3.18 25.92
N LYS A 476 3.44 -3.19 26.86
CA LYS A 476 3.96 -1.97 27.50
C LYS A 476 4.27 -0.85 26.48
N TYR A 477 3.70 0.34 26.68
CA TYR A 477 3.83 1.53 25.81
C TYR A 477 3.21 1.43 24.41
N LEU A 478 2.61 0.30 24.05
CA LEU A 478 1.89 0.13 22.79
C LEU A 478 0.38 0.24 23.05
N ARG A 479 -0.42 -0.48 22.26
CA ARG A 479 -1.87 -0.61 22.42
C ARG A 479 -2.23 -2.07 22.64
N GLU A 480 -3.47 -2.32 23.09
CA GLU A 480 -3.95 -3.65 23.45
C GLU A 480 -3.86 -4.63 22.27
N GLN A 481 -4.35 -4.23 21.10
CA GLN A 481 -4.39 -5.06 19.89
C GLN A 481 -3.29 -4.68 18.90
N ILE A 482 -2.49 -5.67 18.52
CA ILE A 482 -1.41 -5.56 17.53
C ILE A 482 -1.59 -6.65 16.46
N ILE A 483 -1.36 -6.30 15.18
CA ILE A 483 -1.51 -7.20 14.03
C ILE A 483 -0.14 -7.77 13.65
N TYR A 484 0.91 -6.93 13.68
CA TYR A 484 2.25 -7.41 13.36
C TYR A 484 2.80 -8.33 14.46
N SER A 485 3.27 -9.51 14.06
CA SER A 485 3.61 -10.63 14.95
C SER A 485 4.70 -10.34 15.99
N SER A 486 5.62 -9.42 15.70
CA SER A 486 6.73 -9.08 16.59
C SER A 486 6.58 -7.67 17.17
N LYS A 487 6.61 -7.58 18.51
CA LYS A 487 6.64 -6.30 19.24
C LYS A 487 7.88 -5.46 18.88
N ALA A 488 8.97 -6.10 18.44
CA ALA A 488 10.21 -5.43 18.07
C ALA A 488 10.01 -4.40 16.95
N TYR A 489 9.11 -4.68 15.99
CA TYR A 489 8.84 -3.75 14.89
C TYR A 489 8.34 -2.40 15.38
N TYR A 490 7.50 -2.39 16.42
CA TYR A 490 6.96 -1.16 17.01
C TYR A 490 8.05 -0.36 17.74
N TYR A 491 8.88 -1.02 18.55
CA TYR A 491 9.95 -0.33 19.28
C TYR A 491 11.02 0.23 18.34
N VAL A 492 11.36 -0.51 17.28
CA VAL A 492 12.26 -0.01 16.22
C VAL A 492 11.65 1.21 15.55
N ALA A 493 10.36 1.18 15.20
CA ALA A 493 9.67 2.33 14.60
C ALA A 493 9.58 3.55 15.54
N ILE A 494 9.49 3.35 16.86
CA ILE A 494 9.57 4.44 17.83
C ILE A 494 10.95 5.10 17.79
N ILE A 495 12.02 4.31 17.87
CA ILE A 495 13.40 4.81 17.88
C ILE A 495 13.72 5.51 16.55
N GLU A 496 13.41 4.85 15.43
CA GLU A 496 13.61 5.36 14.08
C GLU A 496 12.90 6.70 13.87
N ASN A 497 11.63 6.80 14.25
CA ASN A 497 10.87 8.04 14.07
C ASN A 497 11.44 9.17 14.93
N ILE A 498 11.94 8.91 16.15
CA ILE A 498 12.63 9.92 16.96
C ILE A 498 13.88 10.41 16.23
N VAL A 499 14.76 9.51 15.82
CA VAL A 499 16.04 9.86 15.19
C VAL A 499 15.81 10.68 13.93
N PHE A 500 14.93 10.22 13.04
CA PHE A 500 14.71 10.91 11.76
C PHE A 500 13.91 12.21 11.90
N ARG A 501 13.06 12.38 12.93
CA ARG A 501 12.35 13.65 13.17
C ARG A 501 13.26 14.80 13.60
N TYR A 502 14.41 14.47 14.19
CA TYR A 502 15.43 15.43 14.64
C TYR A 502 16.68 15.46 13.77
N ILE A 503 16.67 14.77 12.62
CA ILE A 503 17.82 14.74 11.71
C ILE A 503 18.23 16.13 11.21
N TRP A 504 17.29 17.08 11.19
CA TRP A 504 17.54 18.47 10.80
C TRP A 504 18.57 19.18 11.69
N ILE A 505 18.87 18.67 12.89
CA ILE A 505 19.93 19.20 13.78
C ILE A 505 21.29 19.22 13.06
N ILE A 506 21.54 18.28 12.15
CA ILE A 506 22.76 18.26 11.32
C ILE A 506 22.89 19.53 10.47
N ASN A 507 21.78 20.18 10.06
CA ASN A 507 21.84 21.44 9.32
C ASN A 507 22.43 22.59 10.15
N ILE A 508 22.42 22.50 11.48
CA ILE A 508 23.04 23.49 12.37
C ILE A 508 24.56 23.43 12.19
N PHE A 509 25.13 22.22 12.18
CA PHE A 509 26.56 22.02 11.92
C PHE A 509 26.95 22.55 10.54
N LEU A 510 26.19 22.19 9.50
CA LEU A 510 26.40 22.69 8.13
C LEU A 510 26.26 24.22 8.01
N TYR A 511 25.47 24.85 8.88
CA TYR A 511 25.30 26.30 8.87
C TYR A 511 26.53 27.04 9.43
N PHE A 512 27.24 26.47 10.41
CA PHE A 512 28.42 27.11 10.98
C PHE A 512 29.71 26.74 10.26
N ASP A 513 29.77 25.56 9.64
CA ASP A 513 30.94 25.11 8.90
C ASP A 513 30.84 25.47 7.40
N THR A 514 31.62 26.46 6.97
CA THR A 514 31.73 26.85 5.55
C THR A 514 32.35 25.78 4.67
N SER A 515 33.23 24.94 5.20
CA SER A 515 33.87 23.85 4.46
C SER A 515 32.89 22.70 4.16
N ALA A 516 31.81 22.61 4.94
CA ALA A 516 30.75 21.63 4.77
C ALA A 516 29.68 22.02 3.72
N ALA A 517 29.76 23.21 3.12
CA ALA A 517 28.74 23.73 2.20
C ALA A 517 28.60 22.89 0.91
N GLU A 518 29.69 22.28 0.43
CA GLU A 518 29.65 21.38 -0.74
C GLU A 518 28.95 20.05 -0.43
N TYR A 519 29.01 19.60 0.82
CA TYR A 519 28.32 18.39 1.28
C TYR A 519 26.83 18.62 1.53
N ALA A 520 26.38 19.87 1.65
CA ALA A 520 25.00 20.21 1.98
C ALA A 520 23.97 19.64 0.96
N ASP A 521 24.32 19.59 -0.33
CA ASP A 521 23.41 19.08 -1.37
C ASP A 521 23.26 17.55 -1.31
N ILE A 522 24.35 16.84 -0.98
CA ILE A 522 24.35 15.38 -0.78
C ILE A 522 23.61 15.02 0.51
N VAL A 523 23.85 15.77 1.59
CA VAL A 523 23.12 15.62 2.85
C VAL A 523 21.63 15.90 2.65
N GLY A 524 21.27 16.95 1.91
CA GLY A 524 19.88 17.26 1.58
C GLY A 524 19.20 16.14 0.79
N PHE A 525 19.88 15.55 -0.20
CA PHE A 525 19.36 14.37 -0.90
C PHE A 525 19.17 13.17 0.05
N SER A 526 20.13 12.95 0.94
CA SER A 526 20.08 11.87 1.93
C SER A 526 18.90 12.03 2.89
N PHE A 527 18.59 13.27 3.32
CA PHE A 527 17.40 13.57 4.11
C PHE A 527 16.11 13.29 3.36
N GLY A 528 16.05 13.58 2.06
CA GLY A 528 14.90 13.22 1.23
C GLY A 528 14.66 11.70 1.19
N VAL A 529 15.72 10.90 1.05
CA VAL A 529 15.63 9.43 1.09
C VAL A 529 15.17 8.94 2.46
N ILE A 530 15.75 9.49 3.53
CA ILE A 530 15.40 9.14 4.92
C ILE A 530 13.94 9.50 5.23
N GLU A 531 13.45 10.67 4.81
CA GLU A 531 12.07 11.08 5.04
C GLU A 531 11.07 10.18 4.29
N ILE A 532 11.41 9.71 3.07
CA ILE A 532 10.61 8.72 2.35
C ILE A 532 10.62 7.37 3.05
N PHE A 533 11.76 6.93 3.58
CA PHE A 533 11.84 5.68 4.34
C PHE A 533 11.06 5.75 5.66
N ARG A 534 11.12 6.89 6.36
CA ARG A 534 10.29 7.16 7.55
C ARG A 534 8.81 7.10 7.23
N ARG A 535 8.38 7.67 6.10
CA ARG A 535 6.99 7.58 5.63
C ARG A 535 6.59 6.15 5.26
N PHE A 536 7.50 5.38 4.67
CA PHE A 536 7.31 3.97 4.39
C PHE A 536 7.01 3.17 5.67
N ILE A 537 7.74 3.41 6.76
CA ILE A 537 7.46 2.80 8.06
C ILE A 537 6.13 3.30 8.63
N TRP A 538 5.89 4.62 8.59
CA TRP A 538 4.64 5.23 9.06
C TRP A 538 3.40 4.64 8.41
N ASN A 539 3.47 4.32 7.11
CA ASN A 539 2.37 3.75 6.34
C ASN A 539 1.88 2.41 6.92
N PHE A 540 2.77 1.55 7.44
CA PHE A 540 2.37 0.31 8.11
C PHE A 540 1.52 0.58 9.35
N PHE A 541 2.08 1.32 10.31
CA PHE A 541 1.41 1.57 11.59
C PHE A 541 0.16 2.44 11.45
N ARG A 542 0.14 3.39 10.50
CA ARG A 542 -1.04 4.22 10.25
C ARG A 542 -2.22 3.39 9.76
N LEU A 543 -1.99 2.52 8.78
CA LEU A 543 -3.06 1.70 8.23
C LEU A 543 -3.52 0.63 9.21
N GLU A 544 -2.59 0.08 9.98
CA GLU A 544 -2.91 -0.84 11.05
C GLU A 544 -3.83 -0.19 12.11
N ASN A 545 -3.49 1.03 12.55
CA ASN A 545 -4.32 1.79 13.48
C ASN A 545 -5.70 2.13 12.90
N GLU A 546 -5.78 2.49 11.61
CA GLU A 546 -7.06 2.71 10.94
C GLU A 546 -7.90 1.43 10.84
N HIS A 547 -7.25 0.30 10.55
CA HIS A 547 -7.91 -1.00 10.49
C HIS A 547 -8.52 -1.36 11.85
N LEU A 548 -7.74 -1.24 12.93
CA LEU A 548 -8.21 -1.55 14.27
C LEU A 548 -9.33 -0.61 14.72
N ASN A 549 -9.26 0.69 14.40
CA ASN A 549 -10.35 1.62 14.66
C ASN A 549 -11.63 1.25 13.89
N ASN A 550 -11.50 0.86 12.61
CA ASN A 550 -12.65 0.39 11.83
C ASN A 550 -13.24 -0.92 12.38
N CYS A 551 -12.42 -1.82 12.91
CA CYS A 551 -12.89 -3.03 13.58
C CYS A 551 -13.58 -2.73 14.91
N GLY A 552 -13.05 -1.78 15.70
CA GLY A 552 -13.67 -1.33 16.95
C GLY A 552 -15.03 -0.66 16.75
N GLU A 553 -15.20 0.08 15.65
CA GLU A 553 -16.47 0.68 15.22
C GLU A 553 -17.38 -0.30 14.45
N PHE A 554 -17.03 -1.60 14.40
CA PHE A 554 -17.76 -2.67 13.69
C PHE A 554 -17.94 -2.44 12.17
N ARG A 555 -17.12 -1.58 11.56
CA ARG A 555 -17.09 -1.33 10.11
C ARG A 555 -16.26 -2.36 9.34
N ALA A 556 -15.40 -3.09 10.04
CA ALA A 556 -14.61 -4.20 9.52
C ALA A 556 -14.57 -5.35 10.54
N VAL A 557 -14.26 -6.58 10.08
CA VAL A 557 -14.10 -7.75 10.95
C VAL A 557 -12.60 -8.05 11.08
N CYS A 558 -12.07 -8.15 12.31
CA CYS A 558 -10.64 -8.39 12.56
C CYS A 558 -10.11 -9.68 11.94
N ASP A 559 -10.95 -10.73 11.85
CA ASP A 559 -10.55 -12.02 11.29
C ASP A 559 -11.61 -12.52 10.29
N ILE A 560 -11.27 -12.54 9.00
CA ILE A 560 -12.04 -13.27 8.00
C ILE A 560 -11.35 -14.61 7.71
N SER A 561 -11.47 -15.57 8.63
CA SER A 561 -11.16 -16.96 8.28
C SER A 561 -12.32 -17.55 7.49
N ILE A 562 -12.37 -17.27 6.18
CA ILE A 562 -13.19 -18.10 5.28
C ILE A 562 -12.48 -19.44 5.18
N LYS A 563 -12.72 -20.33 6.15
CA LYS A 563 -12.52 -21.76 5.90
C LYS A 563 -13.32 -22.05 4.63
N LYS A 564 -12.64 -22.39 3.55
CA LYS A 564 -13.31 -23.06 2.44
C LYS A 564 -13.94 -24.30 3.05
N THR A 565 -15.26 -24.28 3.20
CA THR A 565 -16.01 -25.51 3.37
C THR A 565 -15.96 -26.20 2.02
N VAL A 566 -14.80 -26.77 1.68
CA VAL A 566 -14.73 -27.83 0.68
C VAL A 566 -15.33 -29.06 1.34
N THR A 567 -16.62 -29.01 1.64
CA THR A 567 -17.40 -30.24 1.69
C THR A 567 -17.53 -30.62 0.23
N VAL A 568 -16.55 -31.41 -0.23
CA VAL A 568 -16.64 -32.10 -1.51
C VAL A 568 -18.03 -32.73 -1.52
N ALA A 569 -18.89 -32.29 -2.43
CA ALA A 569 -20.19 -32.88 -2.73
C ALA A 569 -20.03 -34.27 -3.37
N SER A 570 -19.10 -35.09 -2.86
CA SER A 570 -18.88 -36.48 -3.23
C SER A 570 -19.74 -37.42 -2.40
N GLY A 571 -20.40 -36.95 -1.32
CA GLY A 571 -21.22 -37.81 -0.46
C GLY A 571 -22.66 -38.01 -0.94
N TYR A 572 -23.18 -37.13 -1.82
CA TYR A 572 -24.56 -37.24 -2.32
C TYR A 572 -24.69 -38.15 -3.54
N SER A 573 -23.64 -38.32 -4.36
CA SER A 573 -23.68 -39.28 -5.48
C SER A 573 -23.61 -40.74 -4.98
N THR A 574 -22.86 -41.02 -3.92
CA THR A 574 -22.66 -42.39 -3.42
C THR A 574 -23.90 -42.97 -2.72
N ARG A 575 -24.82 -42.12 -2.23
CA ARG A 575 -26.05 -42.57 -1.55
C ARG A 575 -27.17 -42.90 -2.55
N LEU A 576 -27.19 -42.24 -3.71
CA LEU A 576 -28.13 -42.55 -4.79
C LEU A 576 -27.71 -43.77 -5.61
N GLU A 577 -26.40 -44.03 -5.77
CA GLU A 577 -25.93 -45.26 -6.43
C GLU A 577 -26.25 -46.52 -5.62
N ARG A 578 -26.16 -46.49 -4.28
CA ARG A 578 -26.50 -47.65 -3.42
C ARG A 578 -27.99 -47.96 -3.34
N LEU A 579 -28.87 -47.00 -3.58
CA LEU A 579 -30.32 -47.23 -3.65
C LEU A 579 -30.75 -47.79 -5.00
N GLY A 580 -29.97 -47.57 -6.07
CA GLY A 580 -30.22 -48.15 -7.40
C GLY A 580 -29.62 -49.54 -7.64
N THR A 581 -28.71 -50.02 -6.78
CA THR A 581 -28.06 -51.34 -6.97
C THR A 581 -28.78 -52.51 -6.28
N ILE A 582 -29.84 -52.27 -5.51
CA ILE A 582 -30.59 -53.34 -4.83
C ILE A 582 -31.66 -53.97 -5.77
N SER A 583 -31.93 -53.38 -6.94
CA SER A 583 -33.00 -53.83 -7.85
C SER A 583 -32.55 -54.71 -9.02
N ASN A 584 -31.32 -55.23 -9.07
CA ASN A 584 -30.90 -56.17 -10.12
C ASN A 584 -30.06 -57.31 -9.54
N LEU A 585 -30.75 -58.32 -8.99
CA LEU A 585 -30.24 -59.68 -8.87
C LEU A 585 -30.47 -60.38 -10.23
N GLY A 586 -29.39 -60.78 -10.90
CA GLY A 586 -29.43 -61.59 -12.11
C GLY A 586 -28.07 -61.74 -12.78
N ASP A 587 -27.51 -62.94 -12.68
CA ASP A 587 -26.47 -63.58 -13.51
C ASP A 587 -24.98 -63.17 -13.47
N GLU A 588 -24.23 -64.05 -12.80
CA GLU A 588 -23.03 -64.80 -13.23
C GLU A 588 -21.72 -64.16 -13.79
N ARG A 589 -20.61 -64.57 -13.13
CA ARG A 589 -19.19 -64.78 -13.57
C ARG A 589 -18.14 -63.63 -13.50
N ASN A 590 -17.38 -63.64 -12.39
CA ASN A 590 -15.91 -63.69 -12.14
C ASN A 590 -14.84 -63.20 -13.19
N PRO A 591 -13.58 -62.89 -12.79
CA PRO A 591 -13.06 -61.51 -12.74
C PRO A 591 -11.70 -61.32 -13.46
N LYS A 592 -11.27 -60.06 -13.74
CA LYS A 592 -9.84 -59.76 -13.96
C LYS A 592 -9.40 -58.42 -13.36
N ARG A 593 -8.37 -58.54 -12.50
CA ARG A 593 -7.52 -57.49 -11.92
C ARG A 593 -6.70 -56.77 -12.99
N HIS A 594 -6.47 -55.47 -12.81
CA HIS A 594 -5.18 -54.87 -13.15
C HIS A 594 -4.67 -53.97 -12.03
N HIS A 595 -3.57 -54.41 -11.41
CA HIS A 595 -2.60 -53.61 -10.68
C HIS A 595 -1.76 -52.81 -11.67
N ILE A 596 -1.50 -51.53 -11.40
CA ILE A 596 -0.24 -50.88 -11.81
C ILE A 596 0.32 -50.09 -10.61
N ILE A 597 1.62 -50.29 -10.44
CA ILE A 597 2.51 -49.94 -9.34
C ILE A 597 2.97 -48.47 -9.46
N SER A 598 3.32 -47.90 -8.31
CA SER A 598 3.85 -46.55 -8.11
C SER A 598 5.23 -46.32 -8.73
N THR A 599 5.50 -45.07 -9.09
CA THR A 599 6.81 -44.45 -8.91
C THR A 599 6.62 -43.10 -8.21
N GLY A 600 7.31 -42.92 -7.09
CA GLY A 600 7.25 -41.73 -6.27
C GLY A 600 8.34 -40.74 -6.64
N GLU A 601 8.09 -39.47 -6.31
CA GLU A 601 9.12 -38.51 -5.97
C GLU A 601 8.58 -37.64 -4.84
N GLN A 602 9.10 -37.88 -3.64
CA GLN A 602 8.80 -37.10 -2.44
C GLN A 602 9.71 -35.86 -2.42
N VAL A 603 9.11 -34.66 -2.35
CA VAL A 603 9.80 -33.48 -1.84
C VAL A 603 9.13 -33.09 -0.52
N THR A 604 9.95 -33.13 0.51
CA THR A 604 9.67 -32.91 1.93
C THR A 604 9.41 -31.43 2.23
N THR A 605 8.27 -31.09 2.83
CA THR A 605 8.10 -29.82 3.58
C THR A 605 6.98 -29.95 4.61
N THR A 606 7.09 -30.91 5.51
CA THR A 606 6.09 -31.11 6.58
C THR A 606 6.74 -31.38 7.92
N GLU A 607 7.59 -30.47 8.40
CA GLU A 607 8.14 -30.61 9.76
C GLU A 607 8.25 -29.32 10.59
N LYS A 608 7.74 -28.18 10.08
CA LYS A 608 7.75 -26.91 10.85
C LYS A 608 6.39 -26.47 11.41
N PHE A 609 5.31 -27.19 11.13
CA PHE A 609 3.95 -26.82 11.54
C PHE A 609 3.34 -27.65 12.68
N ARG A 610 4.07 -28.62 13.24
CA ARG A 610 3.53 -29.49 14.30
C ARG A 610 3.91 -29.10 15.73
N LYS A 611 4.83 -28.13 15.91
CA LYS A 611 5.25 -27.67 17.26
C LYS A 611 4.39 -26.55 17.85
N THR A 612 3.60 -25.82 17.06
CA THR A 612 2.79 -24.71 17.57
C THR A 612 1.40 -25.15 18.08
N THR A 613 0.89 -26.30 17.62
CA THR A 613 -0.46 -26.76 17.99
C THR A 613 -0.52 -27.50 19.33
N ILE A 614 0.62 -28.02 19.82
CA ILE A 614 0.64 -28.85 21.04
C ILE A 614 0.84 -28.03 22.33
N GLN A 615 1.27 -26.78 22.25
CA GLN A 615 1.48 -25.94 23.45
C GLN A 615 0.21 -25.22 23.94
N ASN A 616 -0.80 -25.02 23.08
CA ASN A 616 -2.06 -24.34 23.45
C ASN A 616 -3.18 -25.30 23.88
N ALA A 617 -2.94 -26.62 23.86
CA ALA A 617 -3.92 -27.64 24.26
C ALA A 617 -3.71 -28.18 25.69
N LYS A 618 -2.77 -27.63 26.46
CA LYS A 618 -2.44 -28.09 27.82
C LYS A 618 -2.75 -27.09 28.95
N PHE A 619 -3.50 -26.03 28.67
CA PHE A 619 -3.79 -24.97 29.65
C PHE A 619 -5.28 -24.76 29.96
N ASN A 620 -6.16 -25.72 29.64
CA ASN A 620 -7.60 -25.59 29.91
C ASN A 620 -8.29 -26.82 30.53
N ASP A 621 -7.54 -27.85 30.95
CA ASP A 621 -8.11 -28.99 31.68
C ASP A 621 -7.42 -29.13 33.03
N GLU A 622 -7.76 -28.27 33.99
CA GLU A 622 -7.67 -28.52 35.43
C GLU A 622 -8.36 -27.35 36.15
N ASN A 623 -9.69 -27.41 36.26
CA ASN A 623 -10.44 -26.99 37.44
C ASN A 623 -11.95 -27.20 37.23
N ILE A 624 -12.58 -27.73 38.27
CA ILE A 624 -14.04 -27.85 38.53
C ILE A 624 -14.63 -29.26 38.30
N SER A 625 -14.49 -30.09 39.33
CA SER A 625 -15.51 -31.02 39.85
C SER A 625 -15.29 -31.04 41.38
N LEU A 626 -16.23 -31.03 42.31
CA LEU A 626 -17.67 -31.20 42.38
C LEU A 626 -18.20 -30.33 43.54
N GLN A 627 -19.48 -29.93 43.48
CA GLN A 627 -20.24 -29.52 44.66
C GLN A 627 -21.27 -30.60 45.03
N ASN A 628 -21.45 -30.76 46.34
CA ASN A 628 -22.55 -31.38 47.09
C ASN A 628 -22.41 -32.85 47.51
N LEU A 629 -22.22 -33.09 48.81
CA LEU A 629 -23.23 -33.75 49.65
C LEU A 629 -22.98 -33.48 51.15
N THR A 630 -24.05 -33.12 51.85
CA THR A 630 -24.20 -32.93 53.29
C THR A 630 -24.31 -34.26 54.05
N THR A 631 -23.53 -34.48 55.11
CA THR A 631 -24.00 -35.15 56.35
C THR A 631 -23.00 -35.03 57.52
N ALA A 632 -23.50 -34.48 58.63
CA ALA A 632 -23.39 -34.92 60.02
C ALA A 632 -22.05 -35.41 60.65
N THR A 633 -21.76 -34.74 61.77
CA THR A 633 -21.34 -35.28 63.10
C THR A 633 -19.88 -35.67 63.42
N HIS A 634 -19.42 -35.01 64.49
CA HIS A 634 -18.59 -35.49 65.60
C HIS A 634 -17.04 -35.54 65.52
N SER A 635 -16.47 -34.73 66.42
CA SER A 635 -15.46 -35.07 67.44
C SER A 635 -13.96 -34.93 67.15
N ASN A 636 -13.37 -34.14 68.07
CA ASN A 636 -12.09 -34.23 68.76
C ASN A 636 -10.78 -34.05 67.97
N GLN A 637 -9.92 -33.08 68.28
CA GLN A 637 -9.14 -32.74 69.49
C GLN A 637 -7.72 -33.34 69.41
N GLU A 638 -6.75 -32.52 69.84
CA GLU A 638 -5.34 -32.86 70.19
C GLU A 638 -4.35 -33.03 69.03
N ASN A 639 -3.05 -32.80 69.18
CA ASN A 639 -2.15 -31.98 70.02
C ASN A 639 -0.73 -32.22 69.44
N HIS A 640 0.20 -31.34 69.81
CA HIS A 640 1.67 -31.51 69.91
C HIS A 640 2.47 -30.53 69.03
N PHE A 641 3.09 -29.47 69.59
CA PHE A 641 4.24 -29.36 70.51
C PHE A 641 5.61 -29.68 69.89
N SER A 642 6.30 -28.59 69.55
CA SER A 642 7.69 -28.18 69.83
C SER A 642 8.84 -29.18 70.01
N GLU A 643 9.98 -28.75 69.45
CA GLU A 643 11.28 -28.49 70.13
C GLU A 643 12.53 -29.37 69.83
N ASN A 644 13.67 -28.66 69.76
CA ASN A 644 15.07 -29.03 70.10
C ASN A 644 16.00 -29.61 69.00
N LEU A 645 17.30 -29.27 68.85
CA LEU A 645 18.23 -28.28 69.46
C LEU A 645 19.61 -28.37 68.73
N GLU A 646 20.41 -27.27 68.75
CA GLU A 646 21.91 -27.15 68.77
C GLU A 646 22.80 -27.71 67.61
N SER A 647 23.96 -27.13 67.21
CA SER A 647 25.04 -26.40 67.92
C SER A 647 26.06 -25.68 66.99
N SER A 648 26.74 -24.65 67.56
CA SER A 648 28.14 -24.13 67.36
C SER A 648 28.64 -23.63 65.97
N SER A 649 28.95 -22.33 65.79
CA SER A 649 30.20 -21.56 66.07
C SER A 649 31.08 -21.46 64.80
N ASP A 650 31.80 -20.40 64.40
CA ASP A 650 32.38 -19.20 65.01
C ASP A 650 32.68 -18.11 63.95
N THR A 651 32.56 -16.83 64.35
CA THR A 651 33.44 -15.62 64.12
C THR A 651 34.02 -15.30 62.71
N MET A 652 34.22 -14.06 62.25
CA MET A 652 34.10 -12.69 62.79
C MET A 652 34.30 -11.68 61.63
N SER A 653 33.58 -10.55 61.70
CA SER A 653 34.07 -9.16 61.48
C SER A 653 34.66 -8.76 60.11
N THR A 654 34.38 -7.59 59.50
CA THR A 654 33.94 -6.31 60.06
C THR A 654 33.66 -5.30 58.93
N SER A 655 32.59 -4.49 59.11
CA SER A 655 32.48 -3.01 58.90
C SER A 655 32.83 -2.37 57.56
N ASN A 656 32.27 -1.23 57.10
CA ASN A 656 31.18 -0.29 57.41
C ASN A 656 31.32 0.74 56.25
N SER A 657 30.34 0.98 55.38
CA SER A 657 29.17 1.87 55.49
C SER A 657 29.45 3.40 55.50
N LEU A 658 28.68 4.11 54.63
CA LEU A 658 28.23 5.53 54.67
C LEU A 658 29.29 6.61 54.31
N VAL A 659 29.02 7.80 53.74
CA VAL A 659 27.81 8.54 53.31
C VAL A 659 28.22 9.79 52.47
N LEU A 660 27.22 10.32 51.74
CA LEU A 660 27.06 11.59 51.01
C LEU A 660 27.85 12.86 51.45
N VAL A 661 28.11 13.76 50.48
CA VAL A 661 27.62 15.18 50.34
C VAL A 661 28.61 16.07 49.53
N ASN A 662 28.04 16.90 48.65
CA ASN A 662 28.50 18.05 47.80
C ASN A 662 29.33 19.14 48.57
N PRO A 663 29.80 20.31 48.03
CA PRO A 663 29.97 20.87 46.66
C PRO A 663 31.30 21.69 46.41
N ASN A 664 31.45 22.24 45.18
CA ASN A 664 32.26 23.42 44.72
C ASN A 664 33.81 23.46 44.86
N TYR A 665 34.53 23.69 43.74
CA TYR A 665 35.42 24.87 43.45
C TYR A 665 36.37 24.63 42.24
N HIS A 666 36.56 25.69 41.42
CA HIS A 666 37.72 26.13 40.56
C HIS A 666 38.71 25.10 39.94
N GLN A 667 39.28 25.23 38.73
CA GLN A 667 40.01 26.36 38.11
C GLN A 667 40.54 25.95 36.69
N THR A 668 40.51 26.89 35.74
CA THR A 668 41.51 27.25 34.68
C THR A 668 42.48 26.28 33.95
N LEU A 669 42.82 26.71 32.72
CA LEU A 669 44.01 26.44 31.84
C LEU A 669 43.83 25.30 30.82
N SER A 670 43.60 25.61 29.54
CA SER A 670 44.55 26.02 28.47
C SER A 670 45.40 24.86 27.93
N THR A 671 45.02 24.34 26.76
CA THR A 671 45.83 24.17 25.53
C THR A 671 44.93 23.64 24.43
#